data_AF-A0A0E0FAB4-F1
#
_entry.id   AF-A0A0E0FAB4-F1
#
_cell.length_a   1.000
_cell.length_b   1.000
_cell.length_c   1.000
_cell.angle_alpha   90.00
_cell.angle_beta   90.00
_cell.angle_gamma   90.00
#
_symmetry.space_group_name_H-M   'P 1'
#
loop_
_entity.id
_entity.type
_entity.pdbx_description
1 polymer ?
#
loop_
_entity_poly.entity_id
_entity_poly.type
_entity_poly.pdbx_seq_one_letter_code
_entity_poly.pdbx_strand_id
1 'polypeptide(L)'
;MEQQHLSVAQNVTRAATAWAASPVGLLVRVEALVTASCALLATLVFLGSGRRTSRSAAFRFVVWLALMLSYPVVSYTIGLMQSGSFRNDMVVVWACFLLGCADGIAACSLDGADQQARTMISQATQVFYVMLLLISYLGSLQLQLKVLLSLLWLLNVAKLVLRLRGLLAAGRDRVLTADNWLISKYMAHEKVSSVWDFDPATMRGYRYVVTGDDKKNYKVDDELVTVEKAWEQHDGSLLSDDDKLKDLCLSFSLFKLLRQRLNLNGKPFHEPKDIRTLVFVRRGLAGGDSCEDHERMYRVIEVELGFLFDFYYARYPSPKQTLIPETATFMAAAALSLSTLFSPALLHHHHHPPPPGGGAVDYTTTSVDIWLARLVISLFLVLELSQYLSLVLSDWHRVKLLCRYVRHRPWWQGHPILEKLLWLTCRATLTRSYWSNSVGQYSLLHSCLENQSSCLLTRVPLHRWVKDQLVTTRAVTRRSLPVAVKRQIHRLLRSEWLSNVKYGDRTLQRNDMLQVFDWSTSRYKFGTMGSILIWHIATAICDDELSKLLAAAAGKARPRAHSAVAADSREVATVLSNYCAYLLLQAPELVTDEVHDERLLMEAVQEAIQNYLRNKGCRRSKDAMFASLREFMPADEANFTGEAVLVDGAQLGYQLLSAMADEAALWNVLAEMWVELLLAVAPSENVTGHVKKLATGGELITHLWALLTHGGIIRRREKPYYDSR
;
A
#
# COMPACT_ATOMS: atom_id res chain seq x y z
N MET A 1 -18.73 58.75 -5.77
CA MET A 1 -17.56 57.86 -5.98
C MET A 1 -17.97 56.38 -6.01
N GLU A 2 -18.74 55.89 -5.03
CA GLU A 2 -19.22 54.48 -4.98
C GLU A 2 -20.05 54.01 -6.20
N GLN A 3 -21.01 54.81 -6.68
CA GLN A 3 -21.81 54.46 -7.87
C GLN A 3 -20.97 54.36 -9.16
N GLN A 4 -19.86 55.10 -9.22
CA GLN A 4 -18.95 55.10 -10.37
C GLN A 4 -18.04 53.86 -10.34
N HIS A 5 -17.64 53.39 -9.16
CA HIS A 5 -16.93 52.11 -9.03
C HIS A 5 -17.85 50.91 -9.34
N LEU A 6 -19.12 50.95 -8.93
CA LEU A 6 -20.11 49.93 -9.24
C LEU A 6 -20.43 49.83 -10.74
N SER A 7 -20.56 50.97 -11.44
CA SER A 7 -20.81 50.97 -12.88
C SER A 7 -19.59 50.51 -13.70
N VAL A 8 -18.38 50.89 -13.28
CA VAL A 8 -17.13 50.38 -13.87
C VAL A 8 -17.01 48.86 -13.66
N ALA A 9 -17.28 48.35 -12.46
CA ALA A 9 -17.26 46.91 -12.19
C ALA A 9 -18.31 46.15 -13.01
N GLN A 10 -19.51 46.70 -13.19
CA GLN A 10 -20.55 46.10 -14.03
C GLN A 10 -20.18 46.11 -15.52
N ASN A 11 -19.53 47.16 -16.01
CA ASN A 11 -19.07 47.23 -17.40
C ASN A 11 -17.88 46.28 -17.65
N VAL A 12 -16.96 46.16 -16.71
CA VAL A 12 -15.85 45.19 -16.76
C VAL A 12 -16.37 43.76 -16.75
N THR A 13 -17.36 43.44 -15.90
CA THR A 13 -17.95 42.10 -15.87
C THR A 13 -18.71 41.78 -17.17
N ARG A 14 -19.47 42.72 -17.73
CA ARG A 14 -20.13 42.54 -19.05
C ARG A 14 -19.16 42.39 -20.21
N ALA A 15 -18.06 43.16 -20.21
CA ALA A 15 -17.01 43.03 -21.22
C ALA A 15 -16.30 41.67 -21.11
N ALA A 16 -16.03 41.21 -19.88
CA ALA A 16 -15.43 39.90 -19.63
C ALA A 16 -16.37 38.75 -20.05
N THR A 17 -17.67 38.84 -19.78
CA THR A 17 -18.64 37.82 -20.21
C THR A 17 -18.83 37.81 -21.73
N ALA A 18 -18.84 38.98 -22.37
CA ALA A 18 -18.90 39.09 -23.83
C ALA A 18 -17.63 38.52 -24.49
N TRP A 19 -16.46 38.80 -23.94
CA TRP A 19 -15.20 38.22 -24.42
C TRP A 19 -15.15 36.70 -24.20
N ALA A 20 -15.59 36.21 -23.05
CA ALA A 20 -15.62 34.77 -22.76
C ALA A 20 -16.57 33.99 -23.68
N ALA A 21 -17.62 34.63 -24.21
CA ALA A 21 -18.54 34.05 -25.19
C ALA A 21 -18.04 34.16 -26.64
N SER A 22 -16.99 34.94 -26.90
CA SER A 22 -16.39 35.07 -28.24
C SER A 22 -15.67 33.78 -28.65
N PRO A 23 -15.50 33.50 -29.96
CA PRO A 23 -14.79 32.31 -30.43
C PRO A 23 -13.32 32.26 -29.94
N VAL A 24 -12.67 33.42 -29.79
CA VAL A 24 -11.31 33.53 -29.24
C VAL A 24 -11.29 33.22 -27.74
N GLY A 25 -12.24 33.77 -26.97
CA GLY A 25 -12.36 33.47 -25.54
C GLY A 25 -12.68 32.00 -25.27
N LEU A 26 -13.47 31.37 -26.16
CA LEU A 26 -13.77 29.95 -26.09
C LEU A 26 -12.54 29.07 -26.41
N LEU A 27 -11.73 29.47 -27.39
CA LEU A 27 -10.46 28.81 -27.73
C LEU A 27 -9.47 28.89 -26.55
N VAL A 28 -9.27 30.06 -25.94
CA VAL A 28 -8.40 30.23 -24.76
C VAL A 28 -8.88 29.37 -23.59
N ARG A 29 -10.21 29.25 -23.41
CA ARG A 29 -10.78 28.35 -22.40
C ARG A 29 -10.44 26.90 -22.68
N VAL A 30 -10.50 26.47 -23.94
CA VAL A 30 -10.10 25.10 -24.33
C VAL A 30 -8.61 24.89 -24.13
N GLU A 31 -7.74 25.83 -24.50
CA GLU A 31 -6.29 25.76 -24.24
C GLU A 31 -5.98 25.58 -22.74
N ALA A 32 -6.64 26.37 -21.88
CA ALA A 32 -6.50 26.27 -20.43
C ALA A 32 -7.00 24.92 -19.89
N LEU A 33 -8.07 24.37 -20.45
CA LEU A 33 -8.60 23.06 -20.04
C LEU A 33 -7.73 21.88 -20.54
N VAL A 34 -7.14 21.99 -21.73
CA VAL A 34 -6.18 21.01 -22.27
C VAL A 34 -4.93 20.98 -21.39
N THR A 35 -4.36 22.13 -21.06
CA THR A 35 -3.20 22.22 -20.17
C THR A 35 -3.50 21.68 -18.77
N ALA A 36 -4.66 22.03 -18.20
CA ALA A 36 -5.12 21.47 -16.92
C ALA A 36 -5.29 19.94 -16.99
N SER A 37 -5.88 19.43 -18.08
CA SER A 37 -6.03 17.99 -18.31
C SER A 37 -4.66 17.30 -18.35
N CYS A 38 -3.72 17.84 -19.12
CA CYS A 38 -2.34 17.34 -19.18
C CYS A 38 -1.68 17.30 -17.81
N ALA A 39 -1.82 18.37 -17.00
CA ALA A 39 -1.26 18.42 -15.66
C ALA A 39 -1.88 17.36 -14.72
N LEU A 40 -3.19 17.16 -14.77
CA LEU A 40 -3.88 16.13 -13.99
C LEU A 40 -3.43 14.72 -14.39
N LEU A 41 -3.35 14.43 -15.70
CA LEU A 41 -2.91 13.14 -16.23
C LEU A 41 -1.44 12.86 -15.89
N ALA A 42 -0.55 13.85 -16.03
CA ALA A 42 0.85 13.73 -15.63
C ALA A 42 1.01 13.47 -14.13
N THR A 43 0.26 14.20 -13.30
CA THR A 43 0.23 14.00 -11.84
C THR A 43 -0.15 12.56 -11.51
N LEU A 44 -1.13 11.99 -12.20
CA LEU A 44 -1.57 10.61 -11.93
C LEU A 44 -0.55 9.56 -12.34
N VAL A 45 0.14 9.73 -13.47
CA VAL A 45 1.15 8.76 -13.93
C VAL A 45 2.41 8.81 -13.05
N PHE A 46 2.92 10.01 -12.74
CA PHE A 46 4.16 10.15 -11.97
C PHE A 46 3.97 9.97 -10.46
N LEU A 47 2.86 10.47 -9.89
CA LEU A 47 2.60 10.38 -8.45
C LEU A 47 1.71 9.19 -8.09
N GLY A 48 1.09 8.52 -9.06
CA GLY A 48 0.24 7.35 -8.84
C GLY A 48 0.96 6.21 -8.12
N SER A 49 2.21 5.93 -8.49
CA SER A 49 3.07 4.96 -7.81
C SER A 49 3.43 5.39 -6.39
N GLY A 50 3.63 6.69 -6.18
CA GLY A 50 3.94 7.31 -4.89
C GLY A 50 2.83 7.20 -3.85
N ARG A 51 1.59 6.83 -4.24
CA ARG A 51 0.47 6.59 -3.30
C ARG A 51 0.76 5.48 -2.29
N ARG A 52 1.55 4.49 -2.71
CA ARG A 52 1.91 3.33 -1.88
C ARG A 52 2.95 3.73 -0.83
N THR A 53 3.91 4.57 -1.21
CA THR A 53 5.02 4.97 -0.34
C THR A 53 4.70 6.20 0.50
N SER A 54 3.89 7.12 -0.03
CA SER A 54 3.59 8.39 0.61
C SER A 54 2.33 8.30 1.46
N ARG A 55 2.51 8.61 2.75
CA ARG A 55 1.44 8.69 3.74
C ARG A 55 1.02 10.12 4.06
N SER A 56 1.61 11.12 3.40
CA SER A 56 1.22 12.52 3.56
C SER A 56 -0.25 12.72 3.17
N ALA A 57 -1.04 13.29 4.08
CA ALA A 57 -2.44 13.61 3.81
C ALA A 57 -2.58 14.57 2.62
N ALA A 58 -1.68 15.56 2.52
CA ALA A 58 -1.64 16.49 1.39
C ALA A 58 -1.34 15.77 0.07
N PHE A 59 -0.34 14.88 0.06
CA PHE A 59 -0.01 14.09 -1.13
C PHE A 59 -1.20 13.24 -1.58
N ARG A 60 -1.83 12.53 -0.64
CA ARG A 60 -3.00 11.68 -0.95
C ARG A 60 -4.18 12.49 -1.44
N PHE A 61 -4.42 13.66 -0.84
CA PHE A 61 -5.47 14.57 -1.28
C PHE A 61 -5.22 15.04 -2.71
N VAL A 62 -4.00 15.44 -3.05
CA VAL A 62 -3.63 15.85 -4.42
C VAL A 62 -3.86 14.73 -5.42
N VAL A 63 -3.38 13.51 -5.14
CA VAL A 63 -3.54 12.38 -6.06
C VAL A 63 -5.01 11.94 -6.16
N TRP A 64 -5.75 11.95 -5.06
CA TRP A 64 -7.19 11.67 -5.06
C TRP A 64 -7.98 12.71 -5.85
N LEU A 65 -7.67 14.00 -5.67
CA LEU A 65 -8.29 15.10 -6.41
C LEU A 65 -7.99 14.97 -7.90
N ALA A 66 -6.74 14.66 -8.26
CA ALA A 66 -6.36 14.43 -9.65
C ALA A 66 -7.15 13.25 -10.26
N LEU A 67 -7.34 12.16 -9.52
CA LEU A 67 -8.07 10.97 -9.96
C LEU A 67 -9.55 11.27 -10.19
N MET A 68 -10.16 12.08 -9.32
CA MET A 68 -11.57 12.43 -9.41
C MET A 68 -11.85 13.47 -10.51
N LEU A 69 -10.92 14.39 -10.75
CA LEU A 69 -11.09 15.46 -11.74
C LEU A 69 -10.64 15.08 -13.16
N SER A 70 -9.69 14.15 -13.33
CA SER A 70 -9.10 13.88 -14.64
C SER A 70 -10.12 13.46 -15.70
N TYR A 71 -11.02 12.54 -15.38
CA TYR A 71 -12.01 12.05 -16.35
C TYR A 71 -13.09 13.10 -16.67
N PRO A 72 -13.75 13.76 -15.69
CA PRO A 72 -14.71 14.82 -15.99
C PRO A 72 -14.11 15.99 -16.75
N VAL A 73 -12.90 16.44 -16.38
CA VAL A 73 -12.25 17.58 -17.06
C VAL A 73 -11.90 17.22 -18.50
N VAL A 74 -11.35 16.04 -18.77
CA VAL A 74 -11.06 15.59 -20.15
C VAL A 74 -12.34 15.47 -20.97
N SER A 75 -13.39 14.83 -20.44
CA SER A 75 -14.66 14.68 -21.13
C SER A 75 -15.34 16.03 -21.42
N TYR A 76 -15.31 16.95 -20.46
CA TYR A 76 -15.81 18.31 -20.64
C TYR A 76 -15.02 19.08 -21.70
N THR A 77 -13.69 18.95 -21.69
CA THR A 77 -12.80 19.58 -22.68
C THR A 77 -13.15 19.09 -24.09
N ILE A 78 -13.27 17.78 -24.30
CA ILE A 78 -13.64 17.19 -25.60
C ILE A 78 -15.06 17.64 -26.01
N GLY A 79 -16.02 17.70 -25.09
CA GLY A 79 -17.37 18.21 -25.40
C GLY A 79 -17.37 19.68 -25.80
N LEU A 80 -16.55 20.51 -25.16
CA LEU A 80 -16.40 21.93 -25.49
C LEU A 80 -15.75 22.12 -26.87
N MET A 81 -14.76 21.28 -27.20
CA MET A 81 -14.14 21.25 -28.51
C MET A 81 -15.12 20.92 -29.66
N GLN A 82 -16.16 20.12 -29.38
CA GLN A 82 -17.19 19.78 -30.38
C GLN A 82 -18.26 20.86 -30.56
N SER A 83 -18.64 21.52 -29.47
CA SER A 83 -19.74 22.50 -29.43
C SER A 83 -19.29 23.94 -29.71
N GLY A 84 -17.97 24.18 -29.71
CA GLY A 84 -17.41 25.50 -29.94
C GLY A 84 -17.66 26.03 -31.35
N SER A 85 -17.93 27.32 -31.44
CA SER A 85 -18.14 28.04 -32.72
C SER A 85 -16.82 28.38 -33.45
N PHE A 86 -15.67 27.92 -32.95
CA PHE A 86 -14.35 28.14 -33.55
C PHE A 86 -13.89 26.92 -34.35
N ARG A 87 -13.14 27.14 -35.42
CA ARG A 87 -12.51 26.07 -36.23
C ARG A 87 -11.00 26.18 -36.14
N ASN A 88 -10.38 25.22 -35.45
CA ASN A 88 -8.94 25.12 -35.32
C ASN A 88 -8.51 23.65 -35.48
N ASP A 89 -7.65 23.37 -36.46
CA ASP A 89 -7.21 22.00 -36.78
C ASP A 89 -6.44 21.34 -35.62
N MET A 90 -5.81 22.13 -34.74
CA MET A 90 -5.06 21.63 -33.57
C MET A 90 -5.96 21.01 -32.51
N VAL A 91 -7.25 21.33 -32.51
CA VAL A 91 -8.24 20.77 -31.57
C VAL A 91 -8.36 19.26 -31.73
N VAL A 92 -8.36 18.77 -32.97
CA VAL A 92 -8.42 17.33 -33.28
C VAL A 92 -7.17 16.64 -32.76
N VAL A 93 -6.00 17.27 -32.94
CA VAL A 93 -4.71 16.78 -32.43
C VAL A 93 -4.77 16.66 -30.90
N TRP A 94 -5.16 17.73 -30.20
CA TRP A 94 -5.29 17.71 -28.74
C TRP A 94 -6.22 16.60 -28.25
N ALA A 95 -7.40 16.46 -28.89
CA ALA A 95 -8.39 15.45 -28.52
C ALA A 95 -7.85 14.02 -28.70
N CYS A 96 -7.18 13.71 -29.81
CA CYS A 96 -6.60 12.38 -30.07
C CYS A 96 -5.50 12.02 -29.06
N PHE A 97 -4.64 12.97 -28.69
CA PHE A 97 -3.56 12.71 -27.72
C PHE A 97 -4.04 12.70 -26.26
N LEU A 98 -5.03 13.53 -25.90
CA LEU A 98 -5.68 13.47 -24.57
C LEU A 98 -6.38 12.13 -24.35
N LEU A 99 -7.03 11.59 -25.39
CA LEU A 99 -7.63 10.26 -25.36
C LEU A 99 -6.59 9.18 -25.02
N GLY A 100 -5.42 9.23 -25.67
CA GLY A 100 -4.32 8.30 -25.39
C GLY A 100 -3.71 8.49 -23.99
N CYS A 101 -3.66 9.72 -23.46
CA CYS A 101 -3.16 9.97 -22.10
C CYS A 101 -4.12 9.43 -21.01
N ALA A 102 -5.43 9.45 -21.27
CA ALA A 102 -6.46 8.96 -20.35
C ALA A 102 -6.42 7.43 -20.14
N ASP A 103 -5.67 6.70 -20.96
CA ASP A 103 -5.49 5.26 -20.85
C ASP A 103 -4.68 4.83 -19.62
N GLY A 104 -3.87 5.72 -19.04
CA GLY A 104 -2.90 5.43 -17.97
C GLY A 104 -3.45 5.08 -16.58
N ILE A 105 -4.70 5.45 -16.27
CA ILE A 105 -5.09 5.83 -14.89
C ILE A 105 -5.91 4.77 -14.14
N ALA A 106 -6.41 3.74 -14.82
CA ALA A 106 -7.44 2.84 -14.27
C ALA A 106 -6.89 1.70 -13.38
N ALA A 107 -6.21 2.04 -12.29
CA ALA A 107 -5.76 1.03 -11.32
C ALA A 107 -6.01 1.54 -9.90
N CYS A 108 -7.28 1.58 -9.45
CA CYS A 108 -7.63 1.91 -8.07
C CYS A 108 -9.08 1.62 -7.65
N SER A 109 -9.32 0.49 -7.01
CA SER A 109 -9.91 0.34 -5.65
C SER A 109 -10.25 -1.15 -5.43
N LEU A 110 -10.36 -1.58 -4.18
CA LEU A 110 -10.68 -2.98 -3.84
C LEU A 110 -12.15 -3.32 -4.16
N ASP A 111 -13.01 -2.30 -4.26
CA ASP A 111 -14.39 -2.37 -4.78
C ASP A 111 -14.43 -2.35 -6.33
N GLY A 112 -13.33 -2.81 -6.94
CA GLY A 112 -12.87 -2.43 -8.27
C GLY A 112 -13.66 -2.95 -9.46
N ALA A 113 -14.74 -3.71 -9.31
CA ALA A 113 -15.55 -4.07 -10.47
C ALA A 113 -16.31 -2.83 -11.00
N ASP A 114 -16.96 -2.10 -10.10
CA ASP A 114 -17.83 -0.99 -10.48
C ASP A 114 -17.05 0.25 -10.91
N GLN A 115 -15.97 0.58 -10.19
CA GLN A 115 -15.16 1.74 -10.54
C GLN A 115 -14.37 1.50 -11.84
N GLN A 116 -13.85 0.29 -12.05
CA GLN A 116 -13.18 -0.05 -13.30
C GLN A 116 -14.17 -0.04 -14.46
N ALA A 117 -15.38 -0.59 -14.30
CA ALA A 117 -16.44 -0.50 -15.31
C ALA A 117 -16.80 0.96 -15.66
N ARG A 118 -16.95 1.84 -14.65
CA ARG A 118 -17.18 3.28 -14.87
C ARG A 118 -16.07 3.93 -15.68
N THR A 119 -14.80 3.62 -15.39
CA THR A 119 -13.68 4.15 -16.18
C THR A 119 -13.68 3.64 -17.63
N MET A 120 -14.03 2.36 -17.87
CA MET A 120 -14.15 1.82 -19.24
C MET A 120 -15.26 2.49 -20.02
N ILE A 121 -16.43 2.71 -19.37
CA ILE A 121 -17.56 3.40 -20.00
C ILE A 121 -17.15 4.83 -20.35
N SER A 122 -16.54 5.57 -19.42
CA SER A 122 -16.06 6.93 -19.68
C SER A 122 -15.07 6.97 -20.85
N GLN A 123 -14.15 6.02 -20.94
CA GLN A 123 -13.19 5.94 -22.05
C GLN A 123 -13.87 5.58 -23.37
N ALA A 124 -14.82 4.64 -23.37
CA ALA A 124 -15.60 4.31 -24.57
C ALA A 124 -16.39 5.53 -25.08
N THR A 125 -16.97 6.31 -24.17
CA THR A 125 -17.64 7.57 -24.50
C THR A 125 -16.65 8.60 -25.09
N GLN A 126 -15.44 8.73 -24.52
CA GLN A 126 -14.40 9.63 -25.07
C GLN A 126 -13.94 9.19 -26.46
N VAL A 127 -13.72 7.88 -26.69
CA VAL A 127 -13.38 7.33 -28.01
C VAL A 127 -14.43 7.71 -29.05
N PHE A 128 -15.72 7.61 -28.68
CA PHE A 128 -16.84 7.98 -29.54
C PHE A 128 -16.86 9.48 -29.85
N TYR A 129 -16.66 10.35 -28.85
CA TYR A 129 -16.60 11.80 -29.10
C TYR A 129 -15.42 12.18 -30.00
N VAL A 130 -14.24 11.61 -29.80
CA VAL A 130 -13.09 11.87 -30.67
C VAL A 130 -13.35 11.38 -32.09
N MET A 131 -14.06 10.26 -32.28
CA MET A 131 -14.48 9.79 -33.60
C MET A 131 -15.36 10.82 -34.32
N LEU A 132 -16.38 11.36 -33.63
CA LEU A 132 -17.26 12.39 -34.20
C LEU A 132 -16.48 13.64 -34.61
N LEU A 133 -15.51 14.04 -33.79
CA LEU A 133 -14.65 15.20 -34.04
C LEU A 133 -13.74 14.95 -35.26
N LEU A 134 -13.23 13.73 -35.41
CA LEU A 134 -12.40 13.36 -36.55
C LEU A 134 -13.19 13.32 -37.87
N ILE A 135 -14.47 12.94 -37.81
CA ILE A 135 -15.40 12.99 -38.96
C ILE A 135 -15.75 14.43 -39.34
N SER A 136 -15.98 15.32 -38.37
CA SER A 136 -16.34 16.71 -38.67
C SER A 136 -15.20 17.53 -39.29
N TYR A 137 -13.94 17.18 -39.00
CA TYR A 137 -12.74 17.81 -39.56
C TYR A 137 -12.12 17.04 -40.74
N LEU A 138 -12.82 16.03 -41.27
CA LEU A 138 -12.31 15.11 -42.30
C LEU A 138 -11.95 15.81 -43.63
N GLY A 139 -12.57 16.97 -43.89
CA GLY A 139 -12.36 17.80 -45.08
C GLY A 139 -11.39 18.97 -44.90
N SER A 140 -11.01 19.35 -43.67
CA SER A 140 -10.07 20.46 -43.42
C SER A 140 -8.62 20.00 -43.22
N LEU A 141 -8.43 18.81 -42.62
CA LEU A 141 -7.11 18.30 -42.28
C LEU A 141 -6.30 17.89 -43.52
N GLN A 142 -5.00 18.23 -43.52
CA GLN A 142 -4.04 17.70 -44.48
C GLN A 142 -4.03 16.16 -44.46
N LEU A 143 -3.89 15.53 -45.64
CA LEU A 143 -3.99 14.08 -45.80
C LEU A 143 -3.07 13.31 -44.85
N GLN A 144 -1.82 13.76 -44.67
CA GLN A 144 -0.87 13.13 -43.76
C GLN A 144 -1.35 13.15 -42.31
N LEU A 145 -1.79 14.32 -41.81
CA LEU A 145 -2.26 14.48 -40.44
C LEU A 145 -3.56 13.67 -40.21
N LYS A 146 -4.46 13.67 -41.19
CA LYS A 146 -5.71 12.88 -41.18
C LYS A 146 -5.45 11.38 -41.05
N VAL A 147 -4.47 10.85 -41.80
CA VAL A 147 -4.09 9.42 -41.72
C VAL A 147 -3.48 9.11 -40.36
N LEU A 148 -2.54 9.94 -39.89
CA LEU A 148 -1.87 9.72 -38.61
C LEU A 148 -2.83 9.77 -37.42
N LEU A 149 -3.74 10.74 -37.37
CA LEU A 149 -4.74 10.87 -36.31
C LEU A 149 -5.77 9.73 -36.35
N SER A 150 -6.17 9.29 -37.54
CA SER A 150 -7.03 8.11 -37.71
C SER A 150 -6.37 6.85 -37.16
N LEU A 151 -5.10 6.62 -37.51
CA LEU A 151 -4.33 5.47 -37.02
C LEU A 151 -4.15 5.52 -35.50
N LEU A 152 -3.89 6.71 -34.95
CA LEU A 152 -3.78 6.90 -33.50
C LEU A 152 -5.11 6.62 -32.78
N TRP A 153 -6.24 7.06 -33.34
CA TRP A 153 -7.56 6.74 -32.82
C TRP A 153 -7.82 5.22 -32.84
N LEU A 154 -7.52 4.55 -33.96
CA LEU A 154 -7.61 3.09 -34.06
C LEU A 154 -6.73 2.37 -33.03
N LEU A 155 -5.53 2.87 -32.77
CA LEU A 155 -4.63 2.32 -31.75
C LEU A 155 -5.25 2.43 -30.35
N ASN A 156 -5.87 3.57 -30.01
CA ASN A 156 -6.57 3.76 -28.74
C ASN A 156 -7.80 2.85 -28.62
N VAL A 157 -8.54 2.62 -29.71
CA VAL A 157 -9.61 1.62 -29.76
C VAL A 157 -9.05 0.22 -29.48
N ALA A 158 -7.94 -0.16 -30.13
CA ALA A 158 -7.29 -1.44 -29.90
C ALA A 158 -6.82 -1.61 -28.44
N LYS A 159 -6.23 -0.57 -27.84
CA LYS A 159 -5.85 -0.53 -26.42
C LYS A 159 -7.07 -0.76 -25.51
N LEU A 160 -8.19 -0.09 -25.77
CA LEU A 160 -9.44 -0.26 -25.02
C LEU A 160 -9.98 -1.70 -25.14
N VAL A 161 -9.98 -2.27 -26.34
CA VAL A 161 -10.43 -3.66 -26.58
C VAL A 161 -9.53 -4.67 -25.87
N LEU A 162 -8.20 -4.50 -25.94
CA LEU A 162 -7.25 -5.34 -25.20
C LEU A 162 -7.52 -5.29 -23.70
N ARG A 163 -7.85 -4.10 -23.18
CA ARG A 163 -8.18 -3.91 -21.75
C ARG A 163 -9.50 -4.57 -21.38
N LEU A 164 -10.54 -4.43 -22.19
CA LEU A 164 -11.83 -5.10 -21.99
C LEU A 164 -11.67 -6.62 -22.04
N ARG A 165 -10.90 -7.14 -23.01
CA ARG A 165 -10.55 -8.56 -23.07
C ARG A 165 -9.75 -8.98 -21.85
N GLY A 166 -8.82 -8.15 -21.37
CA GLY A 166 -8.08 -8.36 -20.13
C GLY A 166 -9.01 -8.50 -18.94
N LEU A 167 -9.97 -7.58 -18.77
CA LEU A 167 -10.98 -7.62 -17.70
C LEU A 167 -11.84 -8.89 -17.76
N LEU A 168 -12.31 -9.26 -18.95
CA LEU A 168 -13.17 -10.43 -19.16
C LEU A 168 -12.40 -11.75 -19.04
N ALA A 169 -11.17 -11.83 -19.56
CA ALA A 169 -10.32 -13.02 -19.52
C ALA A 169 -9.68 -13.22 -18.14
N ALA A 170 -9.32 -12.14 -17.47
CA ALA A 170 -8.86 -12.10 -16.09
C ALA A 170 -10.03 -11.92 -15.12
N GLY A 171 -11.22 -12.46 -15.44
CA GLY A 171 -12.26 -12.68 -14.45
C GLY A 171 -11.59 -13.34 -13.25
N ARG A 172 -11.40 -12.55 -12.19
CA ARG A 172 -10.44 -12.84 -11.11
C ARG A 172 -10.74 -14.21 -10.53
N ASP A 173 -12.02 -14.54 -10.44
CA ASP A 173 -12.55 -15.84 -10.04
C ASP A 173 -12.01 -17.01 -10.86
N ARG A 174 -11.83 -16.88 -12.18
CA ARG A 174 -11.31 -17.96 -13.03
C ARG A 174 -9.82 -18.23 -12.80
N VAL A 175 -9.02 -17.18 -12.59
CA VAL A 175 -7.59 -17.31 -12.24
C VAL A 175 -7.45 -17.83 -10.81
N LEU A 176 -8.27 -17.31 -9.89
CA LEU A 176 -8.31 -17.72 -8.49
C LEU A 176 -8.83 -19.14 -8.28
N THR A 177 -9.64 -19.70 -9.18
CA THR A 177 -10.15 -21.06 -9.05
C THR A 177 -9.28 -22.08 -9.79
N ALA A 178 -8.95 -21.83 -11.07
CA ALA A 178 -8.28 -22.84 -11.88
C ALA A 178 -6.79 -22.99 -11.57
N ASP A 179 -6.06 -21.88 -11.40
CA ASP A 179 -4.62 -21.94 -11.15
C ASP A 179 -4.34 -22.37 -9.71
N ASN A 180 -5.12 -21.85 -8.73
CA ASN A 180 -4.99 -22.27 -7.33
C ASN A 180 -5.36 -23.74 -7.13
N TRP A 181 -6.33 -24.29 -7.88
CA TRP A 181 -6.65 -25.71 -7.83
C TRP A 181 -5.53 -26.60 -8.37
N LEU A 182 -4.83 -26.16 -9.42
CA LEU A 182 -3.71 -26.93 -9.97
C LEU A 182 -2.53 -26.94 -9.00
N ILE A 183 -2.17 -25.78 -8.46
CA ILE A 183 -1.10 -25.63 -7.46
C ILE A 183 -1.43 -26.45 -6.21
N SER A 184 -2.66 -26.34 -5.71
CA SER A 184 -3.20 -27.17 -4.64
C SER A 184 -2.99 -28.66 -4.87
N LYS A 185 -3.40 -29.16 -6.04
CA LYS A 185 -3.26 -30.58 -6.36
C LYS A 185 -1.81 -30.99 -6.41
N TYR A 186 -0.93 -30.18 -7.00
CA TYR A 186 0.49 -30.47 -7.04
C TYR A 186 1.08 -30.59 -5.62
N MET A 187 0.78 -29.63 -4.75
CA MET A 187 1.29 -29.60 -3.37
C MET A 187 0.68 -30.69 -2.47
N ALA A 188 -0.57 -31.10 -2.72
CA ALA A 188 -1.24 -32.13 -1.92
C ALA A 188 -0.62 -33.54 -2.06
N HIS A 189 0.14 -33.80 -3.14
CA HIS A 189 0.77 -35.11 -3.36
C HIS A 189 2.15 -35.21 -2.70
N GLU A 190 2.68 -34.11 -2.17
CA GLU A 190 3.99 -34.06 -1.56
C GLU A 190 3.87 -34.36 -0.06
N LYS A 191 3.97 -35.64 0.32
CA LYS A 191 3.98 -36.03 1.74
C LYS A 191 5.39 -35.98 2.28
N VAL A 192 5.60 -35.20 3.34
CA VAL A 192 6.84 -35.22 4.13
C VAL A 192 6.88 -36.50 4.96
N SER A 193 7.91 -37.33 4.78
CA SER A 193 8.08 -38.58 5.54
C SER A 193 9.06 -38.42 6.69
N SER A 194 10.02 -37.50 6.56
CA SER A 194 11.14 -37.29 7.47
C SER A 194 11.56 -35.82 7.51
N VAL A 195 12.15 -35.39 8.63
CA VAL A 195 12.74 -34.03 8.80
C VAL A 195 13.94 -33.81 7.87
N TRP A 196 14.56 -34.88 7.38
CA TRP A 196 15.69 -34.82 6.43
C TRP A 196 15.25 -34.66 4.97
N ASP A 197 13.94 -34.71 4.69
CA ASP A 197 13.41 -34.58 3.33
C ASP A 197 13.44 -33.13 2.82
N PHE A 198 13.72 -32.16 3.71
CA PHE A 198 13.75 -30.74 3.38
C PHE A 198 14.88 -30.02 4.13
N ASP A 199 15.47 -29.02 3.48
CA ASP A 199 16.48 -28.14 4.08
C ASP A 199 16.10 -26.67 3.84
N PRO A 200 15.81 -25.90 4.91
CA PRO A 200 15.40 -24.51 4.78
C PRO A 200 16.53 -23.56 4.33
N ALA A 201 17.81 -23.93 4.48
CA ALA A 201 18.92 -23.08 4.06
C ALA A 201 19.11 -23.12 2.54
N THR A 202 19.08 -24.32 1.96
CA THR A 202 19.18 -24.53 0.51
C THR A 202 17.85 -24.48 -0.23
N MET A 203 16.73 -24.36 0.51
CA MET A 203 15.35 -24.49 0.00
C MET A 203 15.07 -25.85 -0.67
N ARG A 204 15.89 -26.86 -0.39
CA ARG A 204 15.68 -28.23 -0.88
C ARG A 204 14.42 -28.82 -0.23
N GLY A 205 13.60 -29.52 -1.02
CA GLY A 205 12.31 -30.04 -0.54
C GLY A 205 11.22 -28.98 -0.39
N TYR A 206 11.49 -27.71 -0.74
CA TYR A 206 10.49 -26.64 -0.83
C TYR A 206 10.07 -26.41 -2.29
N ARG A 207 9.20 -27.28 -2.81
CA ARG A 207 8.74 -27.25 -4.21
C ARG A 207 7.59 -26.27 -4.46
N TYR A 208 7.73 -25.04 -3.97
CA TYR A 208 6.74 -24.00 -4.21
C TYR A 208 6.73 -23.58 -5.68
N VAL A 209 5.55 -23.56 -6.29
CA VAL A 209 5.39 -23.31 -7.72
C VAL A 209 5.58 -21.84 -8.04
N VAL A 210 6.55 -21.53 -8.93
CA VAL A 210 6.79 -20.18 -9.43
C VAL A 210 6.05 -19.99 -10.76
N THR A 211 6.31 -20.81 -11.78
CA THR A 211 5.64 -20.73 -13.10
C THR A 211 5.50 -22.10 -13.76
N GLY A 212 4.55 -22.25 -14.71
CA GLY A 212 4.34 -23.52 -15.46
C GLY A 212 2.92 -24.08 -15.39
N ASP A 213 1.94 -23.31 -14.91
CA ASP A 213 0.56 -23.74 -14.64
C ASP A 213 -0.31 -23.96 -15.92
N ASP A 214 0.27 -24.44 -17.03
CA ASP A 214 -0.43 -24.56 -18.31
C ASP A 214 -1.22 -25.87 -18.47
N LYS A 215 -2.48 -25.70 -18.87
CA LYS A 215 -3.59 -26.68 -18.76
C LYS A 215 -3.51 -27.93 -19.64
N LYS A 216 -2.41 -28.21 -20.34
CA LYS A 216 -2.50 -29.11 -21.50
C LYS A 216 -2.03 -30.55 -21.35
N ASN A 217 -1.24 -30.95 -20.35
CA ASN A 217 -0.99 -32.37 -20.12
C ASN A 217 -0.53 -32.61 -18.67
N TYR A 218 -1.03 -33.68 -18.05
CA TYR A 218 -0.65 -34.15 -16.71
C TYR A 218 0.82 -34.63 -16.59
N LYS A 219 1.70 -34.27 -17.54
CA LYS A 219 3.16 -34.48 -17.46
C LYS A 219 3.79 -33.19 -16.95
N VAL A 220 3.90 -33.10 -15.63
CA VAL A 220 4.16 -31.85 -14.88
C VAL A 220 5.66 -31.52 -14.74
N ASP A 221 6.58 -32.46 -15.00
CA ASP A 221 7.95 -32.31 -14.46
C ASP A 221 8.90 -31.42 -15.28
N ASP A 222 8.83 -31.41 -16.62
CA ASP A 222 9.82 -30.70 -17.44
C ASP A 222 9.50 -29.21 -17.68
N GLU A 223 8.24 -28.81 -17.50
CA GLU A 223 7.76 -27.44 -17.80
C GLU A 223 7.55 -26.57 -16.54
N LEU A 224 7.49 -27.20 -15.35
CA LEU A 224 7.27 -26.53 -14.08
C LEU A 224 8.57 -26.00 -13.46
N VAL A 225 8.56 -24.72 -13.09
CA VAL A 225 9.64 -24.06 -12.34
C VAL A 225 9.21 -23.92 -10.88
N THR A 226 9.92 -24.61 -10.00
CA THR A 226 9.74 -24.56 -8.54
C THR A 226 10.85 -23.73 -7.89
N VAL A 227 10.63 -23.31 -6.63
CA VAL A 227 11.65 -22.62 -5.81
C VAL A 227 12.92 -23.46 -5.69
N GLU A 228 12.79 -24.76 -5.42
CA GLU A 228 13.92 -25.70 -5.40
C GLU A 228 14.79 -25.61 -6.67
N LYS A 229 14.18 -25.71 -7.87
CA LYS A 229 14.91 -25.58 -9.15
C LYS A 229 15.55 -24.19 -9.35
N ALA A 230 14.94 -23.13 -8.80
CA ALA A 230 15.51 -21.79 -8.88
C ALA A 230 16.69 -21.58 -7.91
N TRP A 231 16.78 -22.40 -6.85
CA TRP A 231 17.83 -22.37 -5.84
C TRP A 231 19.01 -23.30 -6.13
N GLU A 232 18.87 -24.23 -7.08
CA GLU A 232 19.94 -25.13 -7.52
C GLU A 232 21.18 -24.33 -7.96
N GLN A 233 22.29 -24.53 -7.23
CA GLN A 233 23.56 -23.89 -7.53
C GLN A 233 24.20 -24.55 -8.75
N HIS A 234 24.59 -23.71 -9.71
CA HIS A 234 25.32 -24.13 -10.89
C HIS A 234 26.34 -23.06 -11.26
N ASP A 235 27.56 -23.49 -11.54
CA ASP A 235 28.67 -22.59 -11.90
C ASP A 235 28.30 -21.68 -13.09
N GLY A 236 28.59 -20.38 -12.94
CA GLY A 236 28.33 -19.35 -13.94
C GLY A 236 26.86 -18.95 -14.13
N SER A 237 25.96 -19.34 -13.22
CA SER A 237 24.55 -18.92 -13.26
C SER A 237 24.36 -17.50 -12.72
N LEU A 238 23.53 -16.67 -13.39
CA LEU A 238 23.06 -15.37 -12.90
C LEU A 238 22.49 -15.44 -11.47
N LEU A 239 21.86 -16.57 -11.13
CA LEU A 239 21.24 -16.82 -9.82
C LEU A 239 22.25 -17.21 -8.74
N SER A 240 23.44 -17.70 -9.12
CA SER A 240 24.48 -18.07 -8.15
C SER A 240 25.09 -16.84 -7.48
N ASP A 241 25.14 -15.72 -8.19
CA ASP A 241 25.84 -14.51 -7.76
C ASP A 241 24.95 -13.51 -7.01
N ASP A 242 23.62 -13.66 -7.03
CA ASP A 242 22.69 -12.69 -6.42
C ASP A 242 21.51 -13.35 -5.69
N ASP A 243 21.61 -13.41 -4.36
CA ASP A 243 20.57 -13.96 -3.50
C ASP A 243 19.26 -13.15 -3.54
N LYS A 244 19.28 -11.88 -3.98
CA LYS A 244 18.06 -11.07 -4.13
C LYS A 244 17.17 -11.58 -5.25
N LEU A 245 17.74 -12.16 -6.31
CA LEU A 245 16.99 -12.73 -7.42
C LEU A 245 16.32 -14.05 -7.04
N LYS A 246 17.01 -14.87 -6.25
CA LYS A 246 16.40 -16.05 -5.63
C LYS A 246 15.23 -15.62 -4.75
N ASP A 247 15.47 -14.70 -3.82
CA ASP A 247 14.45 -14.15 -2.91
C ASP A 247 13.23 -13.61 -3.68
N LEU A 248 13.40 -13.01 -4.86
CA LEU A 248 12.30 -12.54 -5.72
C LEU A 248 11.42 -13.70 -6.23
N CYS A 249 12.01 -14.82 -6.67
CA CYS A 249 11.27 -16.03 -7.03
C CYS A 249 10.51 -16.62 -5.84
N LEU A 250 11.13 -16.61 -4.65
CA LEU A 250 10.48 -17.06 -3.42
C LEU A 250 9.30 -16.16 -3.07
N SER A 251 9.46 -14.83 -3.03
CA SER A 251 8.37 -13.88 -2.80
C SER A 251 7.20 -14.09 -3.75
N PHE A 252 7.45 -14.41 -5.02
CA PHE A 252 6.38 -14.69 -5.98
C PHE A 252 5.64 -16.00 -5.68
N SER A 253 6.35 -17.05 -5.28
CA SER A 253 5.75 -18.32 -4.88
C SER A 253 4.93 -18.17 -3.59
N LEU A 254 5.44 -17.41 -2.61
CA LEU A 254 4.74 -17.08 -1.37
C LEU A 254 3.46 -16.28 -1.66
N PHE A 255 3.51 -15.33 -2.60
CA PHE A 255 2.32 -14.59 -3.03
C PHE A 255 1.24 -15.53 -3.58
N LYS A 256 1.62 -16.53 -4.40
CA LYS A 256 0.68 -17.55 -4.91
C LYS A 256 0.07 -18.38 -3.79
N LEU A 257 0.89 -18.81 -2.83
CA LEU A 257 0.45 -19.56 -1.64
C LEU A 257 -0.50 -18.74 -0.77
N LEU A 258 -0.14 -17.48 -0.49
CA LEU A 258 -0.96 -16.57 0.28
C LEU A 258 -2.32 -16.41 -0.39
N ARG A 259 -2.34 -16.06 -1.69
CA ARG A 259 -3.56 -15.92 -2.50
C ARG A 259 -4.45 -17.16 -2.49
N GLN A 260 -3.88 -18.37 -2.49
CA GLN A 260 -4.63 -19.62 -2.40
C GLN A 260 -5.37 -19.72 -1.06
N ARG A 261 -4.70 -19.37 0.04
CA ARG A 261 -5.27 -19.42 1.40
C ARG A 261 -6.38 -18.39 1.61
N LEU A 262 -6.40 -17.30 0.84
CA LEU A 262 -7.42 -16.23 0.96
C LEU A 262 -8.79 -16.58 0.36
N ASN A 263 -8.89 -17.52 -0.60
CA ASN A 263 -10.08 -17.67 -1.46
C ASN A 263 -10.96 -18.89 -1.17
N LEU A 264 -10.67 -19.65 -0.12
CA LEU A 264 -11.45 -20.84 0.22
C LEU A 264 -12.44 -20.52 1.33
N ASN A 265 -13.38 -19.58 1.17
CA ASN A 265 -14.58 -19.37 2.01
C ASN A 265 -14.57 -20.06 3.41
N GLY A 266 -13.58 -19.78 4.26
CA GLY A 266 -13.37 -20.47 5.54
C GLY A 266 -13.26 -22.01 5.53
N LYS A 267 -13.25 -22.70 4.36
CA LYS A 267 -12.97 -24.13 4.27
C LYS A 267 -11.47 -24.35 4.46
N PRO A 268 -11.05 -24.99 5.56
CA PRO A 268 -9.64 -25.25 5.78
C PRO A 268 -9.12 -26.08 4.60
N PHE A 269 -7.99 -25.68 4.03
CA PHE A 269 -7.13 -26.69 3.46
C PHE A 269 -6.91 -27.73 4.56
N HIS A 270 -7.16 -28.99 4.25
CA HIS A 270 -6.49 -30.08 4.95
C HIS A 270 -5.00 -30.03 4.57
N GLU A 271 -4.32 -28.92 4.83
CA GLU A 271 -2.91 -29.02 5.14
C GLU A 271 -2.90 -29.60 6.56
N PRO A 272 -2.44 -30.86 6.77
CA PRO A 272 -2.00 -31.25 8.09
C PRO A 272 -1.02 -30.17 8.58
N LYS A 273 -0.94 -29.93 9.89
CA LYS A 273 0.06 -29.03 10.49
C LYS A 273 1.45 -29.49 10.07
N ASP A 274 1.88 -29.07 8.89
CA ASP A 274 3.09 -29.57 8.27
C ASP A 274 4.23 -28.80 8.91
N ILE A 275 5.01 -29.53 9.70
CA ILE A 275 6.16 -29.00 10.42
C ILE A 275 7.12 -28.26 9.48
N ARG A 276 7.14 -28.63 8.19
CA ARG A 276 7.90 -27.98 7.12
C ARG A 276 7.61 -26.48 7.00
N THR A 277 6.34 -26.06 7.14
CA THR A 277 5.92 -24.65 7.03
C THR A 277 6.41 -23.81 8.20
N LEU A 278 6.34 -24.35 9.41
CA LEU A 278 6.89 -23.70 10.60
C LEU A 278 8.43 -23.65 10.54
N VAL A 279 9.10 -24.74 10.11
CA VAL A 279 10.55 -24.77 9.95
C VAL A 279 11.02 -23.80 8.86
N PHE A 280 10.26 -23.65 7.78
CA PHE A 280 10.54 -22.65 6.73
C PHE A 280 10.60 -21.24 7.29
N VAL A 281 9.59 -20.82 8.05
CA VAL A 281 9.58 -19.48 8.66
C VAL A 281 10.73 -19.33 9.66
N ARG A 282 10.92 -20.31 10.55
CA ARG A 282 11.89 -20.21 11.67
C ARG A 282 13.35 -20.30 11.25
N ARG A 283 13.66 -21.20 10.30
CA ARG A 283 15.03 -21.57 9.92
C ARG A 283 15.38 -21.23 8.47
N GLY A 284 14.41 -20.92 7.62
CA GLY A 284 14.65 -20.57 6.21
C GLY A 284 14.54 -19.06 5.97
N LEU A 285 13.42 -18.47 6.39
CA LEU A 285 13.13 -17.06 6.18
C LEU A 285 13.69 -16.16 7.29
N ALA A 286 13.50 -16.55 8.56
CA ALA A 286 14.16 -15.96 9.73
C ALA A 286 15.46 -16.70 10.11
N GLY A 287 15.95 -17.54 9.20
CA GLY A 287 17.16 -18.34 9.40
C GLY A 287 18.42 -17.61 8.98
N GLY A 288 19.43 -17.69 9.85
CA GLY A 288 20.78 -17.16 9.62
C GLY A 288 21.36 -16.56 10.91
N ASP A 289 22.68 -16.61 11.04
CA ASP A 289 23.44 -16.14 12.22
C ASP A 289 24.04 -14.74 12.02
N SER A 290 23.86 -14.13 10.85
CA SER A 290 24.32 -12.79 10.52
C SER A 290 23.39 -11.72 11.09
N CYS A 291 23.97 -10.57 11.42
CA CYS A 291 23.21 -9.40 11.85
C CYS A 291 22.25 -8.90 10.74
N GLU A 292 22.46 -9.25 9.47
CA GLU A 292 21.66 -8.78 8.32
C GLU A 292 20.43 -9.67 8.01
N ASP A 293 20.29 -10.84 8.63
CA ASP A 293 19.29 -11.84 8.23
C ASP A 293 17.84 -11.39 8.52
N HIS A 294 17.66 -10.53 9.53
CA HIS A 294 16.36 -9.94 9.80
C HIS A 294 15.86 -9.05 8.65
N GLU A 295 16.74 -8.33 7.93
CA GLU A 295 16.34 -7.51 6.79
C GLU A 295 15.96 -8.35 5.57
N ARG A 296 16.54 -9.55 5.41
CA ARG A 296 16.13 -10.51 4.37
C ARG A 296 14.68 -10.95 4.56
N MET A 297 14.30 -11.34 5.77
CA MET A 297 12.92 -11.75 6.08
C MET A 297 11.91 -10.65 5.71
N TYR A 298 12.13 -9.42 6.18
CA TYR A 298 11.22 -8.30 5.89
C TYR A 298 11.18 -7.98 4.39
N ARG A 299 12.32 -8.03 3.69
CA ARG A 299 12.40 -7.78 2.25
C ARG A 299 11.59 -8.79 1.44
N VAL A 300 11.71 -10.08 1.75
CA VAL A 300 10.98 -11.15 1.03
C VAL A 300 9.46 -10.97 1.19
N ILE A 301 8.99 -10.71 2.42
CA ILE A 301 7.56 -10.49 2.69
C ILE A 301 7.07 -9.15 2.11
N GLU A 302 7.89 -8.10 2.11
CA GLU A 302 7.55 -6.82 1.49
C GLU A 302 7.32 -6.98 -0.02
N VAL A 303 8.20 -7.70 -0.72
CA VAL A 303 8.05 -7.99 -2.17
C VAL A 303 6.85 -8.88 -2.43
N GLU A 304 6.60 -9.88 -1.58
CA GLU A 304 5.40 -10.72 -1.64
C GLU A 304 4.11 -9.88 -1.56
N LEU A 305 4.01 -9.00 -0.55
CA LEU A 305 2.88 -8.11 -0.39
C LEU A 305 2.81 -7.06 -1.51
N GLY A 306 3.95 -6.72 -2.14
CA GLY A 306 4.02 -5.94 -3.37
C GLY A 306 3.31 -6.64 -4.53
N PHE A 307 3.55 -7.94 -4.74
CA PHE A 307 2.81 -8.75 -5.71
C PHE A 307 1.32 -8.83 -5.37
N LEU A 308 0.98 -9.01 -4.09
CA LEU A 308 -0.42 -9.04 -3.66
C LEU A 308 -1.12 -7.71 -3.94
N PHE A 309 -0.47 -6.60 -3.61
CA PHE A 309 -0.97 -5.26 -3.94
C PHE A 309 -1.16 -5.12 -5.44
N ASP A 310 -0.16 -5.48 -6.23
CA ASP A 310 -0.19 -5.35 -7.68
C ASP A 310 -1.33 -6.16 -8.31
N PHE A 311 -1.59 -7.35 -7.77
CA PHE A 311 -2.69 -8.21 -8.20
C PHE A 311 -4.07 -7.58 -7.96
N TYR A 312 -4.27 -6.88 -6.84
CA TYR A 312 -5.55 -6.27 -6.49
C TYR A 312 -5.73 -4.84 -7.01
N TYR A 313 -4.64 -4.08 -7.15
CA TYR A 313 -4.70 -2.64 -7.35
C TYR A 313 -3.95 -2.12 -8.56
N ALA A 314 -3.06 -2.90 -9.19
CA ALA A 314 -2.23 -2.40 -10.28
C ALA A 314 -2.66 -2.95 -11.65
N ARG A 315 -2.30 -2.19 -12.70
CA ARG A 315 -2.64 -2.44 -14.09
C ARG A 315 -1.72 -3.48 -14.73
N TYR A 316 -1.54 -4.65 -14.11
CA TYR A 316 -0.71 -5.68 -14.71
C TYR A 316 -1.55 -6.66 -15.54
N PRO A 317 -1.22 -6.86 -16.82
CA PRO A 317 -1.84 -7.91 -17.61
C PRO A 317 -1.62 -9.25 -16.91
N SER A 318 -2.63 -10.11 -17.00
CA SER A 318 -2.68 -11.40 -16.30
C SER A 318 -1.34 -12.16 -16.33
N PRO A 319 -1.04 -13.00 -15.32
CA PRO A 319 0.25 -13.70 -15.20
C PRO A 319 0.67 -14.48 -16.46
N LYS A 320 -0.27 -14.81 -17.36
CA LYS A 320 -0.04 -15.63 -18.55
C LYS A 320 0.19 -14.82 -19.83
N GLN A 321 -0.07 -13.51 -19.85
CA GLN A 321 0.12 -12.71 -21.06
C GLN A 321 1.60 -12.35 -21.25
N THR A 322 2.07 -12.54 -22.48
CA THR A 322 3.38 -12.08 -22.94
C THR A 322 3.38 -10.56 -23.02
N LEU A 323 4.56 -9.93 -22.88
CA LEU A 323 4.68 -8.47 -23.01
C LEU A 323 4.59 -8.00 -24.47
N ILE A 324 4.59 -8.93 -25.44
CA ILE A 324 4.56 -8.69 -26.88
C ILE A 324 3.46 -7.69 -27.31
N PRO A 325 2.16 -7.88 -26.96
CA PRO A 325 1.12 -6.91 -27.33
C PRO A 325 1.40 -5.51 -26.76
N GLU A 326 1.89 -5.39 -25.53
CA GLU A 326 2.21 -4.10 -24.90
C GLU A 326 3.45 -3.44 -25.54
N THR A 327 4.46 -4.24 -25.91
CA THR A 327 5.61 -3.71 -26.68
C THR A 327 5.17 -3.19 -28.04
N ALA A 328 4.28 -3.91 -28.73
CA ALA A 328 3.80 -3.53 -30.06
C ALA A 328 2.94 -2.27 -30.00
N THR A 329 2.05 -2.15 -29.02
CA THR A 329 1.22 -0.95 -28.84
C THR A 329 2.06 0.27 -28.47
N PHE A 330 3.08 0.11 -27.62
CA PHE A 330 4.03 1.18 -27.30
C PHE A 330 4.82 1.63 -28.54
N MET A 331 5.39 0.69 -29.29
CA MET A 331 6.14 1.02 -30.51
C MET A 331 5.27 1.71 -31.56
N ALA A 332 4.03 1.26 -31.74
CA ALA A 332 3.07 1.91 -32.63
C ALA A 332 2.71 3.33 -32.15
N ALA A 333 2.46 3.51 -30.84
CA ALA A 333 2.16 4.82 -30.26
C ALA A 333 3.34 5.79 -30.41
N ALA A 334 4.57 5.31 -30.16
CA ALA A 334 5.79 6.09 -30.31
C ALA A 334 6.04 6.48 -31.78
N ALA A 335 5.86 5.55 -32.73
CA ALA A 335 6.02 5.83 -34.14
C ALA A 335 5.00 6.88 -34.64
N LEU A 336 3.72 6.73 -34.28
CA LEU A 336 2.66 7.67 -34.67
C LEU A 336 2.85 9.06 -34.04
N SER A 337 3.25 9.13 -32.77
CA SER A 337 3.51 10.39 -32.07
C SER A 337 4.74 11.11 -32.62
N LEU A 338 5.84 10.41 -32.92
CA LEU A 338 7.00 11.01 -33.59
C LEU A 338 6.64 11.48 -35.00
N SER A 339 5.89 10.68 -35.76
CA SER A 339 5.47 11.03 -37.13
C SER A 339 4.55 12.26 -37.16
N THR A 340 3.67 12.41 -36.16
CA THR A 340 2.82 13.60 -36.03
C THR A 340 3.63 14.81 -35.59
N LEU A 341 4.52 14.67 -34.60
CA LEU A 341 5.38 15.75 -34.10
C LEU A 341 6.25 16.36 -35.20
N PHE A 342 6.81 15.52 -36.08
CA PHE A 342 7.66 15.94 -37.21
C PHE A 342 6.87 16.13 -38.52
N SER A 343 5.54 16.16 -38.48
CA SER A 343 4.75 16.37 -39.69
C SER A 343 4.94 17.79 -40.25
N PRO A 344 4.92 17.98 -41.58
CA PRO A 344 5.01 19.30 -42.21
C PRO A 344 3.94 20.27 -41.70
N ALA A 345 2.74 19.75 -41.39
CA ALA A 345 1.64 20.51 -40.81
C ALA A 345 2.00 21.22 -39.49
N LEU A 346 2.78 20.57 -38.62
CA LEU A 346 3.20 21.08 -37.32
C LEU A 346 4.55 21.82 -37.38
N LEU A 347 5.37 21.59 -38.41
CA LEU A 347 6.67 22.24 -38.59
C LEU A 347 6.60 23.53 -39.42
N HIS A 348 5.78 23.57 -40.47
CA HIS A 348 5.79 24.62 -41.50
C HIS A 348 4.53 25.52 -41.50
N HIS A 349 3.69 25.44 -40.48
CA HIS A 349 2.44 26.22 -40.41
C HIS A 349 2.61 27.74 -40.39
N HIS A 350 3.84 28.25 -40.36
CA HIS A 350 4.14 29.67 -40.50
C HIS A 350 4.01 30.23 -41.94
N HIS A 351 3.69 29.42 -42.97
CA HIS A 351 3.79 29.84 -44.38
C HIS A 351 2.62 29.51 -45.32
N HIS A 352 1.38 29.37 -44.85
CA HIS A 352 0.23 29.35 -45.78
C HIS A 352 -0.44 30.74 -45.88
N PRO A 353 -0.23 31.51 -46.96
CA PRO A 353 -1.04 32.68 -47.24
C PRO A 353 -2.47 32.23 -47.57
N PRO A 354 -3.52 32.99 -47.16
CA PRO A 354 -4.89 32.63 -47.46
C PRO A 354 -5.13 32.64 -48.99
N PRO A 355 -5.90 31.67 -49.52
CA PRO A 355 -6.24 31.67 -50.94
C PRO A 355 -7.13 32.88 -51.27
N PRO A 356 -6.87 33.59 -52.38
CA PRO A 356 -7.72 34.71 -52.79
C PRO A 356 -9.04 34.17 -53.36
N GLY A 357 -10.16 34.45 -52.68
CA GLY A 357 -11.49 34.40 -53.32
C GLY A 357 -12.52 33.38 -52.82
N GLY A 358 -12.47 32.89 -51.58
CA GLY A 358 -13.54 32.06 -50.99
C GLY A 358 -14.02 32.60 -49.65
N GLY A 359 -15.34 32.69 -49.44
CA GLY A 359 -15.99 33.31 -48.27
C GLY A 359 -15.36 32.94 -46.92
N ALA A 360 -15.11 33.98 -46.13
CA ALA A 360 -14.41 33.95 -44.85
C ALA A 360 -15.00 32.92 -43.87
N VAL A 361 -14.23 31.86 -43.62
CA VAL A 361 -14.26 31.14 -42.36
C VAL A 361 -12.90 31.41 -41.73
N ASP A 362 -12.85 32.33 -40.77
CA ASP A 362 -11.61 32.74 -40.09
C ASP A 362 -11.04 31.56 -39.29
N TYR A 363 -10.01 30.92 -39.85
CA TYR A 363 -9.18 29.96 -39.12
C TYR A 363 -8.27 30.74 -38.17
N THR A 364 -8.57 30.73 -36.88
CA THR A 364 -7.76 31.38 -35.83
C THR A 364 -6.73 30.39 -35.27
N THR A 365 -5.75 29.98 -36.08
CA THR A 365 -4.61 29.19 -35.58
C THR A 365 -3.50 30.13 -35.12
N THR A 366 -3.20 30.12 -33.82
CA THR A 366 -2.16 30.93 -33.22
C THR A 366 -0.86 30.14 -33.08
N SER A 367 0.27 30.83 -32.89
CA SER A 367 1.54 30.17 -32.57
C SER A 367 1.47 29.41 -31.23
N VAL A 368 0.63 29.88 -30.30
CA VAL A 368 0.40 29.24 -28.99
C VAL A 368 -0.23 27.86 -29.19
N ASP A 369 -1.17 27.71 -30.12
CA ASP A 369 -1.84 26.45 -30.41
C ASP A 369 -0.87 25.34 -30.86
N ILE A 370 0.11 25.72 -31.69
CA ILE A 370 1.14 24.82 -32.21
C ILE A 370 2.09 24.40 -31.09
N TRP A 371 2.52 25.34 -30.25
CA TRP A 371 3.34 25.04 -29.07
C TRP A 371 2.60 24.13 -28.09
N LEU A 372 1.31 24.37 -27.86
CA LEU A 372 0.47 23.52 -27.04
C LEU A 372 0.35 22.12 -27.64
N ALA A 373 0.09 21.99 -28.95
CA ALA A 373 0.03 20.70 -29.63
C ALA A 373 1.33 19.90 -29.47
N ARG A 374 2.49 20.54 -29.69
CA ARG A 374 3.81 19.91 -29.49
C ARG A 374 4.03 19.47 -28.04
N LEU A 375 3.59 20.28 -27.06
CA LEU A 375 3.66 19.95 -25.64
C LEU A 375 2.80 18.74 -25.30
N VAL A 376 1.55 18.69 -25.79
CA VAL A 376 0.64 17.54 -25.55
C VAL A 376 1.22 16.26 -26.14
N ILE A 377 1.76 16.29 -27.37
CA ILE A 377 2.38 15.13 -28.02
C ILE A 377 3.63 14.66 -27.25
N SER A 378 4.48 15.60 -26.86
CA SER A 378 5.71 15.29 -26.11
C SER A 378 5.38 14.70 -24.73
N LEU A 379 4.38 15.26 -24.04
CA LEU A 379 3.89 14.73 -22.79
C LEU A 379 3.33 13.32 -22.97
N PHE A 380 2.50 13.07 -23.99
CA PHE A 380 1.98 11.74 -24.28
C PHE A 380 3.11 10.70 -24.46
N LEU A 381 4.15 11.04 -25.23
CA LEU A 381 5.33 10.19 -25.41
C LEU A 381 6.03 9.85 -24.08
N VAL A 382 6.24 10.85 -23.23
CA VAL A 382 6.85 10.66 -21.91
C VAL A 382 5.97 9.79 -21.03
N LEU A 383 4.65 10.02 -21.03
CA LEU A 383 3.70 9.24 -20.24
C LEU A 383 3.65 7.78 -20.71
N GLU A 384 3.56 7.52 -22.01
CA GLU A 384 3.59 6.16 -22.59
C GLU A 384 4.91 5.45 -22.29
N LEU A 385 6.05 6.14 -22.44
CA LEU A 385 7.36 5.58 -22.10
C LEU A 385 7.45 5.24 -20.62
N SER A 386 6.98 6.13 -19.73
CA SER A 386 7.00 5.88 -18.28
C SER A 386 6.14 4.68 -17.87
N GLN A 387 4.96 4.52 -18.48
CA GLN A 387 4.08 3.37 -18.24
C GLN A 387 4.70 2.07 -18.77
N TYR A 388 5.29 2.11 -19.97
CA TYR A 388 5.98 0.97 -20.54
C TYR A 388 7.20 0.54 -19.71
N LEU A 389 8.03 1.50 -19.28
CA LEU A 389 9.17 1.24 -18.39
C LEU A 389 8.70 0.67 -17.04
N SER A 390 7.60 1.18 -16.48
CA SER A 390 7.01 0.61 -15.25
C SER A 390 6.56 -0.84 -15.42
N LEU A 391 6.14 -1.26 -16.62
CA LEU A 391 5.77 -2.65 -16.92
C LEU A 391 7.00 -3.53 -17.12
N VAL A 392 7.98 -3.09 -17.92
CA VAL A 392 9.20 -3.85 -18.23
C VAL A 392 10.08 -4.03 -16.99
N LEU A 393 10.21 -2.99 -16.17
CA LEU A 393 11.02 -3.01 -14.94
C LEU A 393 10.24 -3.52 -13.72
N SER A 394 9.02 -4.01 -13.92
CA SER A 394 8.22 -4.58 -12.84
C SER A 394 8.79 -5.90 -12.33
N ASP A 395 8.58 -6.16 -11.05
CA ASP A 395 8.99 -7.42 -10.41
C ASP A 395 8.28 -8.63 -11.05
N TRP A 396 7.06 -8.44 -11.57
CA TRP A 396 6.33 -9.47 -12.33
C TRP A 396 7.06 -9.89 -13.60
N HIS A 397 7.58 -8.91 -14.36
CA HIS A 397 8.31 -9.21 -15.59
C HIS A 397 9.65 -9.88 -15.29
N ARG A 398 10.35 -9.42 -14.27
CA ARG A 398 11.62 -10.00 -13.80
C ARG A 398 11.45 -11.47 -13.44
N VAL A 399 10.44 -11.83 -12.64
CA VAL A 399 10.16 -13.24 -12.31
C VAL A 399 9.89 -14.06 -13.57
N LYS A 400 9.08 -13.57 -14.51
CA LYS A 400 8.82 -14.29 -15.78
C LYS A 400 10.10 -14.52 -16.59
N LEU A 401 10.96 -13.51 -16.68
CA LEU A 401 12.20 -13.59 -17.42
C LEU A 401 13.18 -14.57 -16.74
N LEU A 402 13.23 -14.54 -15.42
CA LEU A 402 14.04 -15.45 -14.60
C LEU A 402 13.57 -16.90 -14.72
N CYS A 403 12.25 -17.15 -14.70
CA CYS A 403 11.72 -18.49 -14.93
C CYS A 403 11.99 -18.99 -16.36
N ARG A 404 11.96 -18.12 -17.38
CA ARG A 404 12.37 -18.48 -18.74
C ARG A 404 13.87 -18.79 -18.83
N TYR A 405 14.69 -18.07 -18.06
CA TYR A 405 16.12 -18.34 -17.93
C TYR A 405 16.36 -19.72 -17.32
N VAL A 406 15.72 -20.03 -16.18
CA VAL A 406 15.81 -21.34 -15.51
C VAL A 406 15.33 -22.46 -16.44
N ARG A 407 14.23 -22.24 -17.17
CA ARG A 407 13.65 -23.26 -18.07
C ARG A 407 14.48 -23.53 -19.33
N HIS A 408 15.04 -22.50 -19.95
CA HIS A 408 15.71 -22.61 -21.25
C HIS A 408 17.21 -22.28 -21.18
N ARG A 409 17.85 -22.61 -20.05
CA ARG A 409 19.22 -22.20 -19.74
C ARG A 409 20.26 -22.42 -20.86
N PRO A 410 20.29 -23.56 -21.57
CA PRO A 410 21.25 -23.77 -22.66
C PRO A 410 21.12 -22.75 -23.80
N TRP A 411 19.90 -22.28 -24.07
CA TRP A 411 19.64 -21.26 -25.10
C TRP A 411 20.14 -19.88 -24.66
N TRP A 412 19.98 -19.54 -23.37
CA TRP A 412 20.44 -18.26 -22.84
C TRP A 412 21.98 -18.13 -22.82
N GLN A 413 22.68 -19.23 -22.52
CA GLN A 413 24.14 -19.29 -22.60
C GLN A 413 24.68 -19.04 -24.02
N GLY A 414 23.88 -19.34 -25.06
CA GLY A 414 24.20 -19.01 -26.46
C GLY A 414 23.99 -17.54 -26.84
N HIS A 415 23.35 -16.72 -25.99
CA HIS A 415 22.98 -15.34 -26.28
C HIS A 415 23.43 -14.37 -25.17
N PRO A 416 24.73 -14.02 -25.10
CA PRO A 416 25.30 -13.24 -23.99
C PRO A 416 24.74 -11.81 -23.90
N ILE A 417 24.26 -11.24 -25.01
CA ILE A 417 23.62 -9.92 -25.04
C ILE A 417 22.28 -9.96 -24.27
N LEU A 418 21.51 -11.03 -24.45
CA LEU A 418 20.21 -11.17 -23.82
C LEU A 418 20.35 -11.48 -22.32
N GLU A 419 21.37 -12.26 -21.94
CA GLU A 419 21.73 -12.47 -20.54
C GLU A 419 22.20 -11.17 -19.87
N LYS A 420 23.02 -10.35 -20.55
CA LYS A 420 23.40 -9.01 -20.07
C LYS A 420 22.18 -8.08 -19.96
N LEU A 421 21.23 -8.15 -20.88
CA LEU A 421 19.99 -7.36 -20.82
C LEU A 421 19.14 -7.78 -19.64
N LEU A 422 18.95 -9.09 -19.40
CA LEU A 422 18.30 -9.64 -18.21
C LEU A 422 18.98 -9.12 -16.94
N TRP A 423 20.31 -9.23 -16.85
CA TRP A 423 21.09 -8.71 -15.73
C TRP A 423 20.87 -7.22 -15.49
N LEU A 424 20.86 -6.41 -16.56
CA LEU A 424 20.62 -4.97 -16.47
C LEU A 424 19.20 -4.65 -15.99
N THR A 425 18.18 -5.35 -16.52
CA THR A 425 16.77 -5.15 -16.10
C THR A 425 16.51 -5.55 -14.65
N CYS A 426 17.22 -6.57 -14.17
CA CYS A 426 17.19 -7.00 -12.78
C CYS A 426 17.84 -5.99 -11.83
N ARG A 427 18.92 -5.31 -12.27
CA ARG A 427 19.58 -4.24 -11.49
C ARG A 427 18.87 -2.89 -11.56
N ALA A 428 18.23 -2.58 -12.68
CA ALA A 428 17.54 -1.31 -12.89
C ALA A 428 16.21 -1.27 -12.13
N THR A 429 16.25 -0.91 -10.85
CA THR A 429 15.05 -0.78 -10.00
C THR A 429 14.36 0.56 -10.24
N LEU A 430 13.26 0.55 -10.99
CA LEU A 430 12.28 1.65 -10.95
C LEU A 430 11.31 1.51 -9.77
N THR A 431 11.17 0.30 -9.22
CA THR A 431 10.28 -0.03 -8.11
C THR A 431 10.87 0.42 -6.78
N ARG A 432 10.18 1.38 -6.17
CA ARG A 432 10.43 1.94 -4.84
C ARG A 432 9.76 1.03 -3.80
N SER A 433 10.33 0.94 -2.59
CA SER A 433 9.84 0.17 -1.42
C SER A 433 8.32 -0.03 -1.42
N TYR A 434 7.83 -1.28 -1.31
CA TYR A 434 6.40 -1.59 -1.24
C TYR A 434 5.78 -1.22 0.11
N TRP A 435 6.63 -1.08 1.13
CA TRP A 435 6.24 -0.68 2.48
C TRP A 435 6.92 0.61 2.88
N SER A 436 6.18 1.50 3.55
CA SER A 436 6.72 2.76 4.06
C SER A 436 7.74 2.60 5.21
N ASN A 437 7.95 1.37 5.71
CA ASN A 437 8.77 1.07 6.89
C ASN A 437 8.43 1.98 8.08
N SER A 438 7.14 2.30 8.26
CA SER A 438 6.63 3.20 9.28
C SER A 438 5.48 2.56 10.06
N VAL A 439 5.44 2.82 11.37
CA VAL A 439 4.40 2.37 12.29
C VAL A 439 3.63 3.56 12.85
N GLY A 440 2.31 3.39 13.00
CA GLY A 440 1.48 4.33 13.74
C GLY A 440 1.86 4.36 15.21
N GLN A 441 1.73 5.52 15.83
CA GLN A 441 2.05 5.74 17.24
C GLN A 441 0.87 6.52 17.84
N TYR A 442 0.29 5.95 18.88
CA TYR A 442 -0.77 6.57 19.65
C TYR A 442 -0.52 6.32 21.13
N SER A 443 -0.46 7.40 21.91
CA SER A 443 -0.35 7.31 23.37
C SER A 443 -1.68 7.73 23.99
N LEU A 444 -2.36 6.77 24.62
CA LEU A 444 -3.71 6.92 25.16
C LEU A 444 -3.80 8.01 26.23
N LEU A 445 -2.93 7.94 27.26
CA LEU A 445 -2.92 8.88 28.39
C LEU A 445 -2.63 10.31 27.92
N HIS A 446 -1.60 10.48 27.08
CA HIS A 446 -1.22 11.78 26.52
C HIS A 446 -2.31 12.38 25.64
N SER A 447 -2.94 11.57 24.78
CA SER A 447 -4.05 12.03 23.93
C SER A 447 -5.25 12.50 24.77
N CYS A 448 -5.59 11.79 25.84
CA CYS A 448 -6.69 12.18 26.72
C CYS A 448 -6.40 13.48 27.48
N LEU A 449 -5.14 13.68 27.90
CA LEU A 449 -4.69 14.93 28.55
C LEU A 449 -4.73 16.14 27.60
N GLU A 450 -4.33 15.97 26.33
CA GLU A 450 -4.36 17.04 25.32
C GLU A 450 -5.78 17.40 24.88
N ASN A 451 -6.68 16.42 24.76
CA ASN A 451 -8.04 16.62 24.28
C ASN A 451 -8.86 17.56 25.19
N GLN A 452 -8.64 17.53 26.51
CA GLN A 452 -9.26 18.46 27.47
C GLN A 452 -9.00 19.95 27.15
N SER A 453 -7.94 20.26 26.38
CA SER A 453 -7.51 21.62 26.09
C SER A 453 -7.88 22.12 24.68
N SER A 454 -8.44 21.26 23.82
CA SER A 454 -8.72 21.54 22.41
C SER A 454 -10.06 22.28 22.19
N CYS A 455 -10.31 23.35 22.96
CA CYS A 455 -11.50 24.20 22.85
C CYS A 455 -11.58 25.04 21.55
N LEU A 456 -10.56 25.03 20.69
CA LEU A 456 -10.56 25.84 19.46
C LEU A 456 -11.22 25.12 18.27
N LEU A 457 -11.03 23.81 18.13
CA LEU A 457 -11.69 22.99 17.09
C LEU A 457 -13.19 22.80 17.37
N THR A 458 -13.60 22.84 18.65
CA THR A 458 -15.01 22.80 19.03
C THR A 458 -15.77 24.05 18.60
N ARG A 459 -15.10 25.20 18.41
CA ARG A 459 -15.69 26.48 17.98
C ARG A 459 -15.99 26.58 16.48
N VAL A 460 -15.41 25.72 15.64
CA VAL A 460 -15.71 25.69 14.20
C VAL A 460 -17.05 24.98 13.99
N PRO A 461 -17.99 25.47 13.16
CA PRO A 461 -19.29 24.82 12.92
C PRO A 461 -19.17 23.61 11.97
N LEU A 462 -18.22 22.71 12.24
CA LEU A 462 -18.10 21.43 11.56
C LEU A 462 -18.99 20.39 12.24
N HIS A 463 -19.50 19.45 11.44
CA HIS A 463 -20.23 18.28 11.93
C HIS A 463 -19.40 17.49 12.95
N ARG A 464 -20.02 16.96 14.00
CA ARG A 464 -19.35 16.27 15.13
C ARG A 464 -18.39 15.18 14.66
N TRP A 465 -18.83 14.35 13.72
CA TRP A 465 -18.00 13.31 13.11
C TRP A 465 -16.70 13.85 12.47
N VAL A 466 -16.76 15.01 11.81
CA VAL A 466 -15.56 15.61 11.19
C VAL A 466 -14.59 16.11 12.26
N LYS A 467 -15.11 16.69 13.35
CA LYS A 467 -14.30 17.12 14.49
C LYS A 467 -13.60 15.93 15.15
N ASP A 468 -14.35 14.87 15.43
CA ASP A 468 -13.82 13.65 16.06
C ASP A 468 -12.75 13.01 15.17
N GLN A 469 -12.98 12.96 13.86
CA GLN A 469 -12.00 12.45 12.90
C GLN A 469 -10.73 13.30 12.87
N LEU A 470 -10.84 14.64 12.90
CA LEU A 470 -9.70 15.55 12.91
C LEU A 470 -8.88 15.45 14.20
N VAL A 471 -9.53 15.35 15.36
CA VAL A 471 -8.86 15.17 16.66
C VAL A 471 -8.12 13.83 16.68
N THR A 472 -8.78 12.76 16.26
CA THR A 472 -8.19 11.42 16.19
C THR A 472 -7.00 11.38 15.23
N THR A 473 -7.10 12.07 14.09
CA THR A 473 -6.00 12.15 13.10
C THR A 473 -4.82 12.96 13.64
N ARG A 474 -5.08 13.99 14.47
CA ARG A 474 -4.03 14.81 15.09
C ARG A 474 -3.30 14.08 16.21
N ALA A 475 -3.99 13.25 16.97
CA ALA A 475 -3.41 12.49 18.09
C ALA A 475 -2.51 11.31 17.63
N VAL A 476 -2.62 10.92 16.36
CA VAL A 476 -1.83 9.84 15.79
C VAL A 476 -0.59 10.39 15.11
N THR A 477 0.58 9.91 15.53
CA THR A 477 1.85 10.18 14.86
C THR A 477 2.35 8.92 14.16
N ARG A 478 3.37 9.04 13.30
CA ARG A 478 4.05 7.89 12.69
C ARG A 478 5.55 8.03 12.85
N ARG A 479 6.22 6.92 13.13
CA ARG A 479 7.67 6.81 13.26
C ARG A 479 8.19 5.74 12.31
N SER A 480 9.41 5.90 11.80
CA SER A 480 10.12 4.82 11.11
C SER A 480 10.28 3.63 12.06
N LEU A 481 10.07 2.41 11.58
CA LEU A 481 10.23 1.23 12.43
C LEU A 481 11.69 1.10 12.89
N PRO A 482 11.97 1.13 14.20
CA PRO A 482 13.33 1.00 14.70
C PRO A 482 13.90 -0.39 14.39
N VAL A 483 15.21 -0.43 14.15
CA VAL A 483 15.94 -1.70 13.90
C VAL A 483 15.87 -2.60 15.13
N ALA A 484 15.84 -2.04 16.34
CA ALA A 484 15.66 -2.80 17.58
C ALA A 484 14.35 -3.62 17.57
N VAL A 485 13.25 -3.04 17.06
CA VAL A 485 11.95 -3.73 16.94
C VAL A 485 12.03 -4.88 15.94
N LYS A 486 12.61 -4.63 14.76
CA LYS A 486 12.83 -5.68 13.75
C LYS A 486 13.66 -6.84 14.31
N ARG A 487 14.75 -6.52 15.03
CA ARG A 487 15.63 -7.51 15.68
C ARG A 487 14.88 -8.32 16.74
N GLN A 488 14.09 -7.69 17.60
CA GLN A 488 13.38 -8.39 18.67
C GLN A 488 12.27 -9.32 18.12
N ILE A 489 11.52 -8.86 17.12
CA ILE A 489 10.53 -9.70 16.41
C ILE A 489 11.22 -10.91 15.77
N HIS A 490 12.34 -10.68 15.07
CA HIS A 490 13.12 -11.75 14.44
C HIS A 490 13.62 -12.79 15.47
N ARG A 491 14.11 -12.36 16.63
CA ARG A 491 14.54 -13.27 17.71
C ARG A 491 13.40 -14.15 18.22
N LEU A 492 12.21 -13.60 18.43
CA LEU A 492 11.05 -14.38 18.88
C LEU A 492 10.58 -15.35 17.79
N LEU A 493 10.56 -14.92 16.53
CA LEU A 493 10.19 -15.79 15.41
C LEU A 493 11.12 -17.00 15.26
N ARG A 494 12.42 -16.85 15.52
CA ARG A 494 13.39 -17.97 15.48
C ARG A 494 13.20 -18.95 16.64
N SER A 495 12.71 -18.48 17.79
CA SER A 495 12.56 -19.28 18.99
C SER A 495 11.46 -20.33 18.84
N GLU A 496 11.43 -21.32 19.74
CA GLU A 496 10.37 -22.34 19.76
C GLU A 496 9.01 -21.77 20.14
N TRP A 497 8.97 -20.50 20.55
CA TRP A 497 7.79 -19.87 21.10
C TRP A 497 6.74 -19.56 20.05
N LEU A 498 7.16 -19.34 18.81
CA LEU A 498 6.27 -19.10 17.68
C LEU A 498 5.16 -20.17 17.58
N SER A 499 5.50 -21.42 17.89
CA SER A 499 4.55 -22.54 17.85
C SER A 499 3.45 -22.49 18.90
N ASN A 500 3.60 -21.67 19.95
CA ASN A 500 2.68 -21.62 21.08
C ASN A 500 2.67 -20.25 21.77
N VAL A 501 2.46 -19.21 20.96
CA VAL A 501 2.18 -17.83 21.40
C VAL A 501 0.85 -17.80 22.15
N LYS A 502 0.78 -17.18 23.34
CA LYS A 502 -0.39 -17.19 24.23
C LYS A 502 -0.64 -15.81 24.87
N TYR A 503 -0.89 -14.79 24.05
CA TYR A 503 -1.27 -13.42 24.51
C TYR A 503 -0.45 -12.87 25.71
N GLY A 504 0.82 -13.25 25.85
CA GLY A 504 1.69 -12.80 26.93
C GLY A 504 2.02 -13.84 28.00
N ASP A 505 1.23 -14.91 28.13
CA ASP A 505 1.40 -15.92 29.18
C ASP A 505 2.77 -16.62 29.09
N ARG A 506 3.31 -16.78 27.87
CA ARG A 506 4.64 -17.37 27.68
C ARG A 506 5.74 -16.47 28.20
N THR A 507 5.65 -15.17 27.93
CA THR A 507 6.58 -14.18 28.45
C THR A 507 6.52 -14.17 29.98
N LEU A 508 5.33 -14.19 30.56
CA LEU A 508 5.15 -14.28 32.01
C LEU A 508 5.71 -15.59 32.58
N GLN A 509 5.47 -16.72 31.91
CA GLN A 509 5.97 -18.04 32.34
C GLN A 509 7.50 -18.10 32.34
N ARG A 510 8.15 -17.55 31.31
CA ARG A 510 9.62 -17.57 31.21
C ARG A 510 10.30 -16.78 32.32
N ASN A 511 9.67 -15.69 32.75
CA ASN A 511 10.20 -14.79 33.76
C ASN A 511 9.67 -15.12 35.17
N ASP A 512 9.07 -16.30 35.37
CA ASP A 512 8.51 -16.76 36.65
C ASP A 512 7.44 -15.83 37.25
N MET A 513 6.70 -15.15 36.38
CA MET A 513 5.75 -14.09 36.72
C MET A 513 4.29 -14.46 36.47
N LEU A 514 4.03 -15.62 35.85
CA LEU A 514 2.68 -16.04 35.45
C LEU A 514 1.72 -16.12 36.64
N GLN A 515 2.16 -16.68 37.78
CA GLN A 515 1.28 -16.83 38.96
C GLN A 515 0.80 -15.48 39.53
N VAL A 516 1.59 -14.42 39.33
CA VAL A 516 1.30 -13.08 39.88
C VAL A 516 0.46 -12.25 38.90
N PHE A 517 0.73 -12.38 37.60
CA PHE A 517 0.19 -11.48 36.58
C PHE A 517 -0.75 -12.13 35.57
N ASP A 518 -1.14 -13.41 35.74
CA ASP A 518 -2.10 -14.10 34.86
C ASP A 518 -3.38 -13.30 34.66
N TRP A 519 -3.89 -12.66 35.72
CA TRP A 519 -5.10 -11.83 35.65
C TRP A 519 -5.00 -10.70 34.62
N SER A 520 -3.81 -10.12 34.41
CA SER A 520 -3.59 -9.05 33.41
C SER A 520 -3.77 -9.54 31.97
N THR A 521 -3.56 -10.83 31.79
CA THR A 521 -3.72 -11.54 30.54
C THR A 521 -4.92 -12.49 30.55
N SER A 522 -5.85 -12.51 31.50
CA SER A 522 -6.99 -13.45 31.45
C SER A 522 -8.35 -12.86 31.88
N ARG A 523 -8.36 -11.72 32.57
CA ARG A 523 -9.54 -11.16 33.26
C ARG A 523 -10.70 -10.68 32.38
N TYR A 524 -10.48 -10.31 31.12
CA TYR A 524 -11.52 -9.65 30.30
C TYR A 524 -12.12 -10.59 29.27
N LYS A 525 -13.46 -10.53 29.11
CA LYS A 525 -14.21 -11.23 28.06
C LYS A 525 -13.72 -10.87 26.65
N PHE A 526 -13.37 -9.59 26.43
CA PHE A 526 -12.67 -9.09 25.23
C PHE A 526 -11.14 -9.21 25.40
N GLY A 527 -10.68 -10.42 25.71
CA GLY A 527 -9.40 -10.65 26.38
C GLY A 527 -8.15 -10.11 25.69
N THR A 528 -8.16 -9.95 24.37
CA THR A 528 -7.00 -9.41 23.63
C THR A 528 -6.89 -7.90 23.77
N MET A 529 -8.00 -7.19 23.58
CA MET A 529 -8.03 -5.73 23.66
C MET A 529 -7.82 -5.24 25.10
N GLY A 530 -8.50 -5.85 26.07
CA GLY A 530 -8.32 -5.51 27.48
C GLY A 530 -6.87 -5.64 27.90
N SER A 531 -6.21 -6.75 27.56
CA SER A 531 -4.78 -6.94 27.82
C SER A 531 -3.91 -5.89 27.12
N ILE A 532 -4.15 -5.58 25.83
CA ILE A 532 -3.39 -4.52 25.14
C ILE A 532 -3.53 -3.18 25.86
N LEU A 533 -4.74 -2.80 26.29
CA LEU A 533 -4.97 -1.52 26.96
C LEU A 533 -4.34 -1.45 28.36
N ILE A 534 -4.48 -2.50 29.17
CA ILE A 534 -3.89 -2.61 30.51
C ILE A 534 -2.37 -2.52 30.42
N TRP A 535 -1.76 -3.34 29.56
CA TRP A 535 -0.31 -3.34 29.36
C TRP A 535 0.17 -2.00 28.76
N HIS A 536 -0.63 -1.33 27.92
CA HIS A 536 -0.30 0.00 27.39
C HIS A 536 -0.22 1.06 28.48
N ILE A 537 -1.22 1.10 29.38
CA ILE A 537 -1.22 2.00 30.54
C ILE A 537 -0.05 1.67 31.47
N ALA A 538 0.18 0.39 31.79
CA ALA A 538 1.28 -0.05 32.64
C ALA A 538 2.66 0.33 32.05
N THR A 539 2.85 0.13 30.75
CA THR A 539 4.10 0.49 30.05
C THR A 539 4.34 2.00 30.10
N ALA A 540 3.29 2.82 29.95
CA ALA A 540 3.40 4.27 30.02
C ALA A 540 3.77 4.77 31.44
N ILE A 541 3.24 4.12 32.49
CA ILE A 541 3.60 4.41 33.89
C ILE A 541 5.06 4.02 34.17
N CYS A 542 5.48 2.83 33.73
CA CYS A 542 6.87 2.38 33.86
C CYS A 542 7.84 3.32 33.15
N ASP A 543 7.49 3.77 31.94
CA ASP A 543 8.31 4.71 31.15
C ASP A 543 8.46 6.07 31.86
N ASP A 544 7.40 6.59 32.47
CA ASP A 544 7.44 7.88 33.16
C ASP A 544 8.27 7.83 34.45
N GLU A 545 8.03 6.86 35.34
CA GLU A 545 8.77 6.75 36.60
C GLU A 545 10.26 6.51 36.35
N LEU A 546 10.58 5.57 35.47
CA LEU A 546 11.98 5.23 35.21
C LEU A 546 12.73 6.36 34.50
N SER A 547 12.04 7.14 33.65
CA SER A 547 12.62 8.37 33.10
C SER A 547 12.97 9.40 34.17
N LYS A 548 12.13 9.55 35.20
CA LYS A 548 12.37 10.48 36.32
C LYS A 548 13.56 10.02 37.17
N LEU A 549 13.64 8.72 37.46
CA LEU A 549 14.79 8.13 38.15
C LEU A 549 16.09 8.32 37.36
N LEU A 550 16.07 8.09 36.05
CA LEU A 550 17.22 8.32 35.18
C LEU A 550 17.61 9.81 35.10
N ALA A 551 16.64 10.72 35.00
CA ALA A 551 16.91 12.16 34.99
C ALA A 551 17.53 12.64 36.31
N ALA A 552 17.09 12.09 37.45
CA ALA A 552 17.67 12.36 38.76
C ALA A 552 19.10 11.78 38.90
N ALA A 553 19.39 10.65 38.25
CA ALA A 553 20.70 9.98 38.28
C ALA A 553 21.71 10.55 37.26
N ALA A 554 21.26 11.17 36.17
CA ALA A 554 22.08 11.67 35.07
C ALA A 554 23.11 12.75 35.48
N GLY A 555 23.00 13.31 36.69
CA GLY A 555 24.04 14.19 37.26
C GLY A 555 25.35 13.51 37.65
N LYS A 556 25.49 12.16 37.57
CA LYS A 556 26.62 11.45 38.20
C LYS A 556 27.37 10.36 37.39
N ALA A 557 27.01 9.96 36.17
CA ALA A 557 27.78 8.90 35.45
C ALA A 557 27.64 8.86 33.90
N ARG A 558 28.69 8.35 33.23
CA ARG A 558 28.73 8.00 31.79
C ARG A 558 27.94 6.70 31.49
N PRO A 559 27.35 6.54 30.28
CA PRO A 559 26.59 5.35 29.93
C PRO A 559 27.48 4.10 29.75
N ARG A 560 27.08 2.97 30.34
CA ARG A 560 27.73 1.63 30.23
C ARG A 560 27.06 0.80 29.13
N ALA A 561 27.73 -0.21 28.59
CA ALA A 561 27.15 -1.10 27.56
C ALA A 561 25.82 -1.78 27.98
N HIS A 562 25.62 -2.08 29.27
CA HIS A 562 24.35 -2.58 29.81
C HIS A 562 23.18 -1.58 29.64
N SER A 563 23.45 -0.27 29.58
CA SER A 563 22.40 0.73 29.35
C SER A 563 21.94 0.77 27.90
N ALA A 564 22.78 0.34 26.94
CA ALA A 564 22.40 0.31 25.52
C ALA A 564 21.39 -0.81 25.22
N VAL A 565 21.55 -1.98 25.84
CA VAL A 565 20.59 -3.10 25.70
C VAL A 565 19.26 -2.75 26.37
N ALA A 566 19.29 -2.14 27.56
CA ALA A 566 18.09 -1.65 28.23
C ALA A 566 17.37 -0.57 27.40
N ALA A 567 18.13 0.34 26.76
CA ALA A 567 17.58 1.36 25.87
C ALA A 567 16.93 0.76 24.61
N ASP A 568 17.54 -0.25 23.99
CA ASP A 568 16.96 -0.99 22.85
C ASP A 568 15.63 -1.65 23.29
N SER A 569 15.59 -2.37 24.41
CA SER A 569 14.38 -3.01 24.92
C SER A 569 13.28 -2.00 25.27
N ARG A 570 13.65 -0.87 25.88
CA ARG A 570 12.73 0.24 26.15
C ARG A 570 12.14 0.83 24.87
N GLU A 571 12.96 1.04 23.84
CA GLU A 571 12.48 1.51 22.54
C GLU A 571 11.49 0.50 21.93
N VAL A 572 11.79 -0.80 22.01
CA VAL A 572 10.88 -1.84 21.52
C VAL A 572 9.54 -1.81 22.24
N ALA A 573 9.56 -1.83 23.57
CA ALA A 573 8.35 -1.85 24.39
C ALA A 573 7.46 -0.62 24.12
N THR A 574 8.04 0.58 24.16
CA THR A 574 7.28 1.83 23.97
C THR A 574 6.73 1.96 22.55
N VAL A 575 7.51 1.61 21.52
CA VAL A 575 7.07 1.71 20.11
C VAL A 575 5.97 0.70 19.79
N LEU A 576 6.11 -0.55 20.25
CA LEU A 576 5.09 -1.58 20.02
C LEU A 576 3.82 -1.31 20.84
N SER A 577 3.96 -0.83 22.08
CA SER A 577 2.83 -0.42 22.92
C SER A 577 1.98 0.66 22.24
N ASN A 578 2.62 1.75 21.79
CA ASN A 578 1.95 2.83 21.06
C ASN A 578 1.39 2.37 19.70
N TYR A 579 2.03 1.39 19.06
CA TYR A 579 1.56 0.83 17.79
C TYR A 579 0.31 -0.03 17.96
N CYS A 580 0.27 -0.89 18.98
CA CYS A 580 -0.92 -1.70 19.30
C CYS A 580 -2.11 -0.81 19.68
N ALA A 581 -1.89 0.25 20.48
CA ALA A 581 -2.92 1.23 20.80
C ALA A 581 -3.40 2.00 19.54
N TYR A 582 -2.49 2.32 18.61
CA TYR A 582 -2.85 2.88 17.31
C TYR A 582 -3.71 1.93 16.47
N LEU A 583 -3.39 0.63 16.46
CA LEU A 583 -4.15 -0.37 15.72
C LEU A 583 -5.59 -0.45 16.23
N LEU A 584 -5.80 -0.49 17.55
CA LEU A 584 -7.13 -0.48 18.15
C LEU A 584 -7.95 0.75 17.74
N LEU A 585 -7.31 1.92 17.64
CA LEU A 585 -7.98 3.18 17.30
C LEU A 585 -8.29 3.33 15.79
N GLN A 586 -7.33 3.02 14.91
CA GLN A 586 -7.37 3.38 13.48
C GLN A 586 -7.54 2.17 12.54
N ALA A 587 -7.34 0.96 13.05
CA ALA A 587 -7.41 -0.28 12.28
C ALA A 587 -7.91 -1.48 13.12
N PRO A 588 -8.99 -1.36 13.91
CA PRO A 588 -9.49 -2.46 14.75
C PRO A 588 -9.85 -3.70 13.93
N GLU A 589 -10.26 -3.50 12.67
CA GLU A 589 -10.51 -4.57 11.67
C GLU A 589 -9.32 -5.53 11.43
N LEU A 590 -8.09 -5.13 11.78
CA LEU A 590 -6.91 -5.99 11.69
C LEU A 590 -6.67 -6.78 12.99
N VAL A 591 -7.21 -6.31 14.12
CA VAL A 591 -6.98 -6.83 15.47
C VAL A 591 -8.09 -7.80 15.90
N THR A 592 -9.31 -7.57 15.44
CA THR A 592 -10.48 -8.37 15.80
C THR A 592 -11.49 -8.45 14.66
N ASP A 593 -12.38 -9.43 14.78
CA ASP A 593 -13.60 -9.51 13.97
C ASP A 593 -14.79 -8.79 14.67
N GLU A 594 -14.74 -8.62 15.99
CA GLU A 594 -15.75 -7.91 16.81
C GLU A 594 -15.48 -6.39 16.88
N VAL A 595 -15.39 -5.75 15.70
CA VAL A 595 -14.94 -4.36 15.56
C VAL A 595 -15.80 -3.35 16.35
N HIS A 596 -17.10 -3.63 16.52
CA HIS A 596 -18.01 -2.72 17.20
C HIS A 596 -17.75 -2.66 18.71
N ASP A 597 -17.61 -3.82 19.34
CA ASP A 597 -17.41 -3.94 20.78
C ASP A 597 -16.04 -3.37 21.20
N GLU A 598 -15.01 -3.55 20.37
CA GLU A 598 -13.70 -2.96 20.61
C GLU A 598 -13.70 -1.43 20.53
N ARG A 599 -14.39 -0.85 19.54
CA ARG A 599 -14.52 0.60 19.44
C ARG A 599 -15.21 1.17 20.68
N LEU A 600 -16.29 0.51 21.12
CA LEU A 600 -17.02 0.92 22.32
C LEU A 600 -16.14 0.84 23.57
N LEU A 601 -15.32 -0.22 23.72
CA LEU A 601 -14.38 -0.34 24.84
C LEU A 601 -13.30 0.75 24.80
N MET A 602 -12.75 1.06 23.62
CA MET A 602 -11.75 2.13 23.49
C MET A 602 -12.33 3.50 23.89
N GLU A 603 -13.54 3.80 23.42
CA GLU A 603 -14.27 5.02 23.76
C GLU A 603 -14.57 5.09 25.26
N ALA A 604 -15.03 3.98 25.86
CA ALA A 604 -15.28 3.88 27.29
C ALA A 604 -14.02 4.11 28.14
N VAL A 605 -12.88 3.56 27.73
CA VAL A 605 -11.60 3.77 28.43
C VAL A 605 -11.12 5.22 28.28
N GLN A 606 -11.24 5.80 27.08
CA GLN A 606 -10.90 7.22 26.87
C GLN A 606 -11.77 8.13 27.73
N GLU A 607 -13.07 7.86 27.81
CA GLU A 607 -14.00 8.62 28.65
C GLU A 607 -13.69 8.48 30.14
N ALA A 608 -13.42 7.25 30.60
CA ALA A 608 -13.00 6.98 31.98
C ALA A 608 -11.74 7.77 32.37
N ILE A 609 -10.70 7.74 31.51
CA ILE A 609 -9.48 8.51 31.71
C ILE A 609 -9.79 10.02 31.74
N GLN A 610 -10.56 10.52 30.78
CA GLN A 610 -10.89 11.96 30.71
C GLN A 610 -11.67 12.44 31.93
N ASN A 611 -12.65 11.66 32.39
CA ASN A 611 -13.44 11.96 33.59
C ASN A 611 -12.56 11.94 34.84
N TYR A 612 -11.69 10.93 34.98
CA TYR A 612 -10.74 10.84 36.07
C TYR A 612 -9.80 12.06 36.14
N LEU A 613 -9.15 12.39 35.02
CA LEU A 613 -8.24 13.54 34.93
C LEU A 613 -8.96 14.88 35.20
N ARG A 614 -10.22 15.01 34.75
CA ARG A 614 -11.04 16.20 35.00
C ARG A 614 -11.36 16.33 36.48
N ASN A 615 -11.75 15.24 37.15
CA ASN A 615 -12.10 15.22 38.57
C ASN A 615 -10.90 15.54 39.47
N LYS A 616 -9.70 15.06 39.10
CA LYS A 616 -8.44 15.36 39.80
C LYS A 616 -7.82 16.71 39.43
N GLY A 617 -8.42 17.47 38.51
CA GLY A 617 -7.90 18.78 38.10
C GLY A 617 -6.58 18.74 37.31
N CYS A 618 -6.23 17.60 36.71
CA CYS A 618 -4.98 17.39 35.97
C CYS A 618 -5.05 18.09 34.60
N ARG A 619 -4.84 19.42 34.56
CA ARG A 619 -4.84 20.19 33.31
C ARG A 619 -3.43 20.32 32.74
N ARG A 620 -3.17 19.67 31.59
CA ARG A 620 -1.93 19.83 30.79
C ARG A 620 -0.60 19.48 31.47
N SER A 621 -0.61 19.04 32.72
CA SER A 621 0.59 18.61 33.45
C SER A 621 0.72 17.10 33.38
N LYS A 622 1.74 16.62 32.66
CA LYS A 622 2.11 15.19 32.61
C LYS A 622 2.41 14.68 34.02
N ASP A 623 3.15 15.45 34.81
CA ASP A 623 3.54 15.06 36.16
C ASP A 623 2.36 14.95 37.12
N ALA A 624 1.41 15.89 37.05
CA ALA A 624 0.19 15.83 37.86
C ALA A 624 -0.66 14.60 37.51
N MET A 625 -0.75 14.26 36.22
CA MET A 625 -1.46 13.06 35.76
C MET A 625 -0.85 11.79 36.36
N PHE A 626 0.46 11.56 36.20
CA PHE A 626 1.08 10.35 36.73
C PHE A 626 1.09 10.31 38.27
N ALA A 627 1.24 11.47 38.94
CA ALA A 627 1.08 11.56 40.39
C ALA A 627 -0.34 11.16 40.83
N SER A 628 -1.38 11.63 40.13
CA SER A 628 -2.76 11.27 40.44
C SER A 628 -3.02 9.76 40.27
N LEU A 629 -2.47 9.14 39.22
CA LEU A 629 -2.59 7.70 38.96
C LEU A 629 -1.93 6.86 40.06
N ARG A 630 -0.93 7.39 40.78
CA ARG A 630 -0.30 6.72 41.93
C ARG A 630 -1.22 6.67 43.15
N GLU A 631 -2.04 7.70 43.33
CA GLU A 631 -3.01 7.81 44.42
C GLU A 631 -4.37 7.17 44.05
N PHE A 632 -4.44 6.49 42.90
CA PHE A 632 -5.68 5.92 42.43
C PHE A 632 -6.06 4.69 43.25
N MET A 633 -7.08 4.83 44.09
CA MET A 633 -7.70 3.75 44.84
C MET A 633 -8.94 3.25 44.10
N PRO A 634 -9.13 1.94 43.93
CA PRO A 634 -10.34 1.40 43.31
C PRO A 634 -11.56 1.72 44.18
N ALA A 635 -12.67 2.12 43.55
CA ALA A 635 -13.97 2.05 44.19
C ALA A 635 -14.46 0.59 44.14
N ASP A 636 -15.09 0.11 45.21
CA ASP A 636 -15.38 -1.32 45.44
C ASP A 636 -16.29 -1.99 44.38
N GLU A 637 -16.88 -1.25 43.45
CA GLU A 637 -17.60 -1.82 42.30
C GLU A 637 -17.40 -0.93 41.04
N ALA A 638 -16.40 -1.25 40.21
CA ALA A 638 -16.24 -0.64 38.90
C ALA A 638 -17.35 -1.14 37.96
N ASN A 639 -18.48 -0.43 37.95
CA ASN A 639 -19.66 -0.77 37.13
C ASN A 639 -19.44 -0.59 35.61
N PHE A 640 -18.33 0.04 35.20
CA PHE A 640 -18.02 0.29 33.79
C PHE A 640 -16.69 -0.36 33.38
N THR A 641 -16.70 -1.10 32.28
CA THR A 641 -15.52 -1.83 31.75
C THR A 641 -14.32 -0.92 31.49
N GLY A 642 -14.55 0.35 31.17
CA GLY A 642 -13.49 1.35 30.94
C GLY A 642 -12.72 1.76 32.20
N GLU A 643 -13.41 1.90 33.34
CA GLU A 643 -12.77 2.26 34.62
C GLU A 643 -11.95 1.09 35.16
N ALA A 644 -12.47 -0.14 35.04
CA ALA A 644 -11.75 -1.35 35.42
C ALA A 644 -10.42 -1.48 34.68
N VAL A 645 -10.39 -1.23 33.36
CA VAL A 645 -9.14 -1.26 32.56
C VAL A 645 -8.13 -0.21 33.03
N LEU A 646 -8.60 0.98 33.43
CA LEU A 646 -7.71 2.02 33.96
C LEU A 646 -7.11 1.62 35.32
N VAL A 647 -7.94 1.09 36.23
CA VAL A 647 -7.50 0.56 37.53
C VAL A 647 -6.47 -0.53 37.34
N ASP A 648 -6.80 -1.53 36.53
CA ASP A 648 -5.95 -2.69 36.26
C ASP A 648 -4.63 -2.30 35.60
N GLY A 649 -4.66 -1.36 34.64
CA GLY A 649 -3.47 -0.83 34.00
C GLY A 649 -2.54 -0.10 34.97
N ALA A 650 -3.11 0.72 35.87
CA ALA A 650 -2.34 1.41 36.89
C ALA A 650 -1.75 0.44 37.92
N GLN A 651 -2.57 -0.50 38.41
CA GLN A 651 -2.17 -1.55 39.35
C GLN A 651 -1.02 -2.39 38.77
N LEU A 652 -1.14 -2.85 37.53
CA LEU A 652 -0.11 -3.64 36.87
C LEU A 652 1.21 -2.86 36.77
N GLY A 653 1.17 -1.59 36.36
CA GLY A 653 2.36 -0.75 36.23
C GLY A 653 3.16 -0.62 37.54
N TYR A 654 2.47 -0.32 38.65
CA TYR A 654 3.13 -0.20 39.96
C TYR A 654 3.58 -1.54 40.54
N GLN A 655 2.85 -2.63 40.30
CA GLN A 655 3.27 -3.97 40.72
C GLN A 655 4.51 -4.45 39.94
N LEU A 656 4.64 -4.12 38.65
CA LEU A 656 5.84 -4.42 37.87
C LEU A 656 7.07 -3.65 38.39
N LEU A 657 6.89 -2.35 38.70
CA LEU A 657 7.95 -1.52 39.26
C LEU A 657 8.42 -2.01 40.65
N SER A 658 7.51 -2.56 41.46
CA SER A 658 7.87 -3.09 42.80
C SER A 658 8.45 -4.51 42.74
N ALA A 659 7.98 -5.34 41.81
CA ALA A 659 8.48 -6.71 41.63
C ALA A 659 9.85 -6.76 40.97
N MET A 660 10.18 -5.80 40.09
CA MET A 660 11.42 -5.80 39.31
C MET A 660 12.30 -4.59 39.63
N ALA A 661 13.29 -4.79 40.49
CA ALA A 661 14.27 -3.74 40.83
C ALA A 661 15.28 -3.45 39.70
N ASP A 662 15.50 -4.41 38.78
CA ASP A 662 16.39 -4.22 37.63
C ASP A 662 15.64 -3.65 36.43
N GLU A 663 15.96 -2.41 36.07
CA GLU A 663 15.45 -1.70 34.90
C GLU A 663 15.66 -2.50 33.59
N ALA A 664 16.83 -3.11 33.41
CA ALA A 664 17.15 -3.82 32.17
C ALA A 664 16.26 -5.07 32.01
N ALA A 665 16.04 -5.79 33.11
CA ALA A 665 15.15 -6.95 33.14
C ALA A 665 13.70 -6.53 32.88
N LEU A 666 13.21 -5.46 33.53
CA LEU A 666 11.85 -4.94 33.34
C LEU A 666 11.59 -4.59 31.86
N TRP A 667 12.49 -3.83 31.23
CA TRP A 667 12.32 -3.47 29.82
C TRP A 667 12.41 -4.68 28.89
N ASN A 668 13.24 -5.66 29.20
CA ASN A 668 13.32 -6.88 28.40
C ASN A 668 12.01 -7.68 28.46
N VAL A 669 11.41 -7.81 29.66
CA VAL A 669 10.09 -8.43 29.84
C VAL A 669 9.03 -7.68 29.04
N LEU A 670 8.97 -6.35 29.15
CA LEU A 670 7.98 -5.55 28.42
C LEU A 670 8.19 -5.68 26.90
N ALA A 671 9.44 -5.69 26.42
CA ALA A 671 9.73 -5.88 25.00
C ALA A 671 9.27 -7.26 24.50
N GLU A 672 9.57 -8.33 25.24
CA GLU A 672 9.11 -9.70 24.92
C GLU A 672 7.57 -9.78 24.94
N MET A 673 6.93 -9.17 25.94
CA MET A 673 5.48 -9.13 26.11
C MET A 673 4.79 -8.48 24.91
N TRP A 674 5.27 -7.31 24.46
CA TRP A 674 4.69 -6.60 23.33
C TRP A 674 4.88 -7.32 22.00
N VAL A 675 6.02 -7.98 21.79
CA VAL A 675 6.23 -8.81 20.60
C VAL A 675 5.31 -10.03 20.62
N GLU A 676 5.14 -10.68 21.78
CA GLU A 676 4.22 -11.81 21.92
C GLU A 676 2.76 -11.40 21.65
N LEU A 677 2.30 -10.31 22.26
CA LEU A 677 0.95 -9.77 22.04
C LEU A 677 0.71 -9.45 20.56
N LEU A 678 1.66 -8.78 19.91
CA LEU A 678 1.54 -8.43 18.49
C LEU A 678 1.48 -9.68 17.59
N LEU A 679 2.31 -10.69 17.86
CA LEU A 679 2.29 -11.96 17.12
C LEU A 679 1.05 -12.80 17.43
N ALA A 680 0.44 -12.64 18.61
CA ALA A 680 -0.82 -13.31 18.96
C ALA A 680 -2.02 -12.73 18.20
N VAL A 681 -1.99 -11.41 17.95
CA VAL A 681 -3.05 -10.66 17.27
C VAL A 681 -2.94 -10.73 15.74
N ALA A 682 -1.72 -10.86 15.21
CA ALA A 682 -1.44 -10.80 13.77
C ALA A 682 -2.17 -11.86 12.90
N PRO A 683 -2.39 -13.12 13.33
CA PRO A 683 -3.25 -14.05 12.61
C PRO A 683 -4.67 -13.47 12.51
N SER A 684 -5.28 -13.48 11.33
CA SER A 684 -6.59 -12.87 11.11
C SER A 684 -7.33 -13.56 9.98
N GLU A 685 -8.64 -13.75 10.16
CA GLU A 685 -9.55 -14.20 9.12
C GLU A 685 -10.00 -13.03 8.21
N ASN A 686 -9.88 -11.78 8.69
CA ASN A 686 -10.23 -10.59 7.91
C ASN A 686 -9.14 -10.17 6.92
N VAL A 687 -8.96 -11.03 5.91
CA VAL A 687 -8.04 -10.79 4.78
C VAL A 687 -8.34 -9.46 4.08
N THR A 688 -9.62 -9.13 3.91
CA THR A 688 -10.02 -7.93 3.17
C THR A 688 -9.51 -6.66 3.85
N GLY A 689 -9.46 -6.63 5.18
CA GLY A 689 -8.86 -5.55 5.96
C GLY A 689 -7.37 -5.39 5.68
N HIS A 690 -6.61 -6.50 5.68
CA HIS A 690 -5.18 -6.50 5.36
C HIS A 690 -4.90 -6.00 3.94
N VAL A 691 -5.64 -6.48 2.93
CA VAL A 691 -5.47 -6.05 1.55
C VAL A 691 -5.86 -4.57 1.36
N LYS A 692 -6.93 -4.10 2.01
CA LYS A 692 -7.34 -2.68 2.00
C LYS A 692 -6.22 -1.76 2.50
N LYS A 693 -5.52 -2.16 3.57
CA LYS A 693 -4.44 -1.35 4.15
C LYS A 693 -3.17 -1.32 3.29
N LEU A 694 -2.95 -2.30 2.40
CA LEU A 694 -1.85 -2.25 1.42
C LEU A 694 -1.96 -1.01 0.51
N ALA A 695 -3.17 -0.57 0.14
CA ALA A 695 -3.37 0.67 -0.64
C ALA A 695 -2.96 1.95 0.07
N THR A 696 -2.73 1.88 1.38
CA THR A 696 -2.26 3.01 2.19
C THR A 696 -0.83 2.82 2.69
N GLY A 697 -0.06 1.95 2.03
CA GLY A 697 1.37 1.73 2.28
C GLY A 697 1.71 0.64 3.29
N GLY A 698 0.76 -0.24 3.60
CA GLY A 698 0.91 -1.45 4.42
C GLY A 698 1.18 -1.18 5.91
N GLU A 699 0.57 -1.95 6.80
CA GLU A 699 0.91 -1.89 8.24
C GLU A 699 1.88 -3.02 8.60
N LEU A 700 2.65 -2.86 9.69
CA LEU A 700 3.58 -3.89 10.17
C LEU A 700 2.84 -5.21 10.45
N ILE A 701 1.63 -5.13 11.00
CA ILE A 701 0.79 -6.29 11.29
C ILE A 701 0.43 -7.08 10.03
N THR A 702 0.31 -6.43 8.86
CA THR A 702 0.08 -7.14 7.59
C THR A 702 1.28 -7.97 7.15
N HIS A 703 2.50 -7.51 7.45
CA HIS A 703 3.72 -8.29 7.18
C HIS A 703 3.79 -9.50 8.11
N LEU A 704 3.47 -9.30 9.39
CA LEU A 704 3.42 -10.39 10.37
C LEU A 704 2.32 -11.39 10.05
N TRP A 705 1.14 -10.93 9.62
CA TRP A 705 0.04 -11.78 9.16
C TRP A 705 0.45 -12.68 7.99
N ALA A 706 1.07 -12.13 6.94
CA ALA A 706 1.56 -12.91 5.80
C ALA A 706 2.61 -13.95 6.24
N LEU A 707 3.56 -13.52 7.07
CA LEU A 707 4.61 -14.37 7.62
C LEU A 707 4.05 -15.53 8.45
N LEU A 708 3.16 -15.24 9.40
CA LEU A 708 2.53 -16.24 10.27
C LEU A 708 1.62 -17.18 9.48
N THR A 709 0.97 -16.67 8.44
CA THR A 709 0.24 -17.49 7.49
C THR A 709 1.20 -18.53 6.91
N HIS A 710 2.33 -18.16 6.32
CA HIS A 710 3.32 -19.13 5.80
C HIS A 710 3.87 -20.10 6.86
N GLY A 711 3.86 -19.73 8.14
CA GLY A 711 4.22 -20.59 9.26
C GLY A 711 3.12 -21.57 9.71
N GLY A 712 1.96 -21.57 9.04
CA GLY A 712 0.79 -22.39 9.38
C GLY A 712 -0.05 -21.84 10.55
N ILE A 713 0.22 -20.62 11.00
CA ILE A 713 -0.49 -19.96 12.11
C ILE A 713 -1.53 -19.01 11.52
N ILE A 714 -2.67 -19.58 11.14
CA ILE A 714 -3.72 -18.86 10.38
C ILE A 714 -4.75 -18.22 11.32
N ARG A 715 -5.13 -18.94 12.38
CA ARG A 715 -6.15 -18.50 13.33
C ARG A 715 -5.52 -18.01 14.63
N ARG A 716 -6.12 -16.98 15.20
CA ARG A 716 -5.87 -16.59 16.59
C ARG A 716 -6.27 -17.76 17.48
N ARG A 717 -5.49 -17.98 18.53
CA ARG A 717 -5.86 -19.00 19.51
C ARG A 717 -6.99 -18.44 20.37
N GLU A 718 -7.97 -19.28 20.65
CA GLU A 718 -8.95 -18.95 21.67
C GLU A 718 -8.24 -18.84 23.01
N LYS A 719 -8.53 -17.75 23.69
CA LYS A 719 -8.01 -17.47 25.02
C LYS A 719 -8.97 -18.11 26.02
N PRO A 720 -8.50 -18.95 26.94
CA PRO A 720 -9.37 -19.46 27.99
C PRO A 720 -9.85 -18.28 28.84
N TYR A 721 -11.18 -18.08 28.86
CA TYR A 721 -11.82 -17.15 29.78
C TYR A 721 -12.09 -17.89 31.08
N TYR A 722 -11.50 -17.41 32.17
CA TYR A 722 -11.83 -17.88 33.50
C TYR A 722 -12.72 -16.84 34.15
N ASP A 723 -13.97 -17.21 34.39
CA ASP A 723 -14.92 -16.40 35.14
C ASP A 723 -14.44 -16.42 36.60
N SER A 724 -13.53 -15.50 36.96
CA SER A 724 -13.10 -15.32 38.33
C SER A 724 -14.25 -14.66 39.09
N ARG A 725 -15.13 -15.49 39.64
CA ARG A 725 -16.11 -15.08 40.65
C ARG A 725 -15.43 -14.57 41.90
#